data_AF-A0A398AHE2-F1
#
_entry.id   AF-A0A398AHE2-F1
#
_cell.length_a   1.000
_cell.length_b   1.000
_cell.length_c   1.000
_cell.angle_alpha   90.00
_cell.angle_beta   90.00
_cell.angle_gamma   90.00
#
_symmetry.space_group_name_H-M   'P 1'
#
loop_
_entity.id
_entity.type
_entity.pdbx_description
1 polymer ?
#
loop_
_entity_poly.entity_id
_entity_poly.type
_entity_poly.pdbx_seq_one_letter_code
_entity_poly.pdbx_strand_id
1 'polypeptide(L)'
;METAAAASERVELAKHCSSRNWSKAIRVLDSLLAKQCSILDICNRAFCYNQLELHKHVIKDCDKALQLDSCAIQAYLLKGRALLALGRKQEALLVLEQGYNIALQQTSDVKQLLELDELLNAARPEIDDVTLNHLAAETPVSSCASQKIDNCQVPTSMAVSVSGACSNGNTHELGEKSMDASKQSGGASELRNGLAYKEKENVKSGSQINGKPSSNGSDLSETSDRLGDLSVIGNKLSSKSGSVSKQSLTAEARSGGSNETKINNNKCTIARISETHSISVDFRLSRGIAQVNEGNYMKAISIFDKVLKEEPTYPEALIGRGTAYAFQRDLENAIDDFTKAIQSNPAAGEAWKRRGQARAALGEFAEAVEDLTRALELEPKSPDILHERGIINFRSKDFTAAVKDLSICLKQEKDNKSAYTYLGLAFASLGEYTKAEEAHLKSIQLDSNYLEAWLHLAQFYQELADHSKALECIDEVLQVDNRVWKAYHLRGLVFHGLGEHRKAIQELSIGLSIESSIECLYLRGSCHHAVGEYREAVKDYDATVDVELDAVEKFVLQCLAFYQKELALYTASKVSSEFFCFDIDGDIDPMFKEYWCKRLHPKDVCEKVYRQPPLRESLKKGKLKKQDLAITKPKANLLRFTDMIGKKIQYFCPGFLPNRRQHRMAGLAVLEIAQKVSKAWRIEWRNSNKGTAKNGKKNRRRERINMLSQNRGGAGCSTSTSSETSTGYASLEDRSSGRSILSWQDVYSSAVRWRQISEPCDPVVWVNKLSEEFNSGFGSHTPMVLGQAKVIRYFPNYERTLNLAKTIIKEKLCVRSKADKVIDISKDEKIEEIMRAETCEELHKIVGEDFWVATWCHSTAFEGKRLEGTRITCIKKPGSLGYDFAIRTPCTPARWSDFDEEMTSAWEALCNAYCGENYGSTNLQALETVRDAILRMTYYWYNFMPLARGTAVTGFVVLLGLLLAANMEFTECIPKGLQIDWEAILSVEPDSFVGSVKSWLYPSLKINSSWKDHPEVSSAFSTTGSVVAALSTYND
;
A
#
# COMPACT_ATOMS: atom_id res chain seq x y z
N MET A 1 45.28 22.51 -35.04
CA MET A 1 45.63 21.64 -33.89
C MET A 1 44.75 21.91 -32.67
N GLU A 2 44.40 23.16 -32.36
CA GLU A 2 43.54 23.50 -31.18
C GLU A 2 42.12 22.91 -31.22
N THR A 3 41.49 22.79 -32.39
CA THR A 3 40.13 22.23 -32.53
C THR A 3 40.06 20.72 -32.26
N ALA A 4 41.11 19.97 -32.59
CA ALA A 4 41.18 18.53 -32.33
C ALA A 4 41.43 18.22 -30.84
N ALA A 5 42.21 19.06 -30.15
CA ALA A 5 42.46 18.94 -28.72
C ALA A 5 41.20 19.26 -27.88
N ALA A 6 40.46 20.31 -28.25
CA ALA A 6 39.20 20.67 -27.58
C ALA A 6 38.12 19.59 -27.76
N ALA A 7 38.03 18.96 -28.94
CA ALA A 7 37.11 17.84 -29.17
C ALA A 7 37.43 16.62 -28.29
N SER A 8 38.71 16.33 -28.08
CA SER A 8 39.15 15.25 -27.18
C SER A 8 38.77 15.52 -25.72
N GLU A 9 38.97 16.75 -25.23
CA GLU A 9 38.60 17.15 -23.85
C GLU A 9 37.07 17.09 -23.62
N ARG A 10 36.25 17.41 -24.63
CA ARG A 10 34.78 17.29 -24.54
C ARG A 10 34.30 15.85 -24.42
N VAL A 11 34.94 14.92 -25.14
CA VAL A 11 34.66 13.48 -25.02
C VAL A 11 35.05 12.96 -23.64
N GLU A 12 36.19 13.43 -23.12
CA GLU A 12 36.64 13.08 -21.77
C GLU A 12 35.72 13.65 -20.67
N LEU A 13 35.24 14.89 -20.85
CA LEU A 13 34.24 15.49 -19.98
C LEU A 13 32.94 14.68 -19.95
N ALA A 14 32.41 14.28 -21.12
CA ALA A 14 31.20 13.47 -21.21
C ALA A 14 31.37 12.10 -20.51
N LYS A 15 32.54 11.47 -20.66
CA LYS A 15 32.89 10.22 -19.98
C LYS A 15 32.97 10.39 -18.45
N HIS A 16 33.52 11.50 -17.97
CA HIS A 16 33.58 11.76 -16.53
C HIS A 16 32.21 12.10 -15.94
N CYS A 17 31.35 12.81 -16.67
CA CYS A 17 29.99 13.08 -16.24
C CYS A 17 29.14 11.79 -16.22
N SER A 18 29.23 10.92 -17.23
CA SER A 18 28.49 9.65 -17.26
C SER A 18 28.95 8.66 -16.17
N SER A 19 30.24 8.70 -15.82
CA SER A 19 30.80 7.91 -14.70
C SER A 19 30.72 8.60 -13.34
N ARG A 20 30.02 9.76 -13.24
CA ARG A 20 29.85 10.56 -12.00
C ARG A 20 31.16 10.94 -11.30
N ASN A 21 32.26 11.07 -12.05
CA ASN A 21 33.56 11.47 -11.54
C ASN A 21 33.72 13.00 -11.56
N TRP A 22 32.96 13.71 -10.71
CA TRP A 22 32.82 15.17 -10.75
C TRP A 22 34.13 15.92 -10.55
N SER A 23 35.03 15.45 -9.68
CA SER A 23 36.34 16.08 -9.44
C SER A 23 37.24 16.08 -10.68
N LYS A 24 37.14 15.05 -11.53
CA LYS A 24 37.88 14.97 -12.80
C LYS A 24 37.20 15.79 -13.88
N ALA A 25 35.86 15.79 -13.93
CA ALA A 25 35.08 16.65 -14.81
C ALA A 25 35.39 18.14 -14.57
N ILE A 26 35.53 18.56 -13.30
CA ILE A 26 35.92 19.93 -12.93
C ILE A 26 37.30 20.29 -13.49
N ARG A 27 38.30 19.39 -13.38
CA ARG A 27 39.65 19.65 -13.94
C ARG A 27 39.64 19.82 -15.46
N VAL A 28 38.82 19.03 -16.16
CA VAL A 28 38.63 19.17 -17.61
C VAL A 28 37.92 20.49 -17.94
N LEU A 29 36.90 20.86 -17.17
CA LEU A 29 36.20 22.14 -17.30
C LEU A 29 37.11 23.34 -16.98
N ASP A 30 38.03 23.22 -16.03
CA ASP A 30 39.04 24.25 -15.73
C ASP A 30 39.99 24.46 -16.91
N SER A 31 40.44 23.37 -17.56
CA SER A 31 41.24 23.43 -18.80
C SER A 31 40.46 24.11 -19.94
N LEU A 32 39.20 23.73 -20.13
CA LEU A 32 38.33 24.30 -21.17
C LEU A 32 38.07 25.80 -20.93
N LEU A 33 37.76 26.18 -19.68
CA LEU A 33 37.48 27.56 -19.28
C LEU A 33 38.73 28.45 -19.33
N ALA A 34 39.93 27.88 -19.16
CA ALA A 34 41.20 28.61 -19.33
C ALA A 34 41.49 28.92 -20.80
N LYS A 35 41.01 28.10 -21.74
CA LYS A 35 41.16 28.31 -23.19
C LYS A 35 40.09 29.22 -23.75
N GLN A 36 38.84 28.99 -23.37
CA GLN A 36 37.69 29.77 -23.83
C GLN A 36 36.65 29.89 -22.71
N CYS A 37 36.29 31.12 -22.36
CA CYS A 37 35.27 31.37 -21.36
C CYS A 37 33.88 31.23 -21.97
N SER A 38 33.25 30.06 -21.79
CA SER A 38 31.89 29.76 -22.24
C SER A 38 30.92 29.71 -21.06
N ILE A 39 29.76 30.34 -21.19
CA ILE A 39 28.72 30.40 -20.15
C ILE A 39 28.19 29.00 -19.84
N LEU A 40 28.04 28.16 -20.87
CA LEU A 40 27.64 26.77 -20.73
C LEU A 40 28.65 25.98 -19.89
N ASP A 41 29.95 26.24 -20.06
CA ASP A 41 30.99 25.53 -19.30
C ASP A 41 31.09 26.00 -17.85
N ILE A 42 30.84 27.29 -17.60
CA ILE A 42 30.71 27.83 -16.25
C ILE A 42 29.51 27.18 -15.54
N CYS A 43 28.36 27.07 -16.22
CA CYS A 43 27.17 26.41 -15.67
C CYS A 43 27.39 24.91 -15.45
N ASN A 44 28.09 24.24 -16.37
CA ASN A 44 28.46 22.82 -16.21
C ASN A 44 29.42 22.60 -15.03
N ARG A 45 30.34 23.54 -14.79
CA ARG A 45 31.24 23.48 -13.62
C ARG A 45 30.50 23.77 -12.32
N ALA A 46 29.60 24.76 -12.33
CA ALA A 46 28.68 25.02 -11.22
C ALA A 46 27.80 23.80 -10.91
N PHE A 47 27.30 23.10 -11.93
CA PHE A 47 26.59 21.84 -11.77
C PHE A 47 27.46 20.77 -11.11
N CYS A 48 28.70 20.59 -11.57
CA CYS A 48 29.64 19.63 -10.96
C CYS A 48 29.96 19.97 -9.50
N TYR A 49 30.11 21.26 -9.16
CA TYR A 49 30.27 21.70 -7.77
C TYR A 49 29.02 21.44 -6.93
N ASN A 50 27.83 21.58 -7.52
CA ASN A 50 26.58 21.29 -6.84
C ASN A 50 26.44 19.79 -6.53
N GLN A 51 26.87 18.91 -7.43
CA GLN A 51 26.94 17.46 -7.19
C GLN A 51 27.94 17.05 -6.10
N LEU A 52 28.86 17.94 -5.72
CA LEU A 52 29.83 17.75 -4.64
C LEU A 52 29.48 18.56 -3.38
N GLU A 53 28.29 19.16 -3.32
CA GLU A 53 27.82 20.01 -2.21
C GLU A 53 28.73 21.22 -1.90
N LEU A 54 29.54 21.65 -2.86
CA LEU A 54 30.42 22.80 -2.75
C LEU A 54 29.67 24.10 -3.07
N HIS A 55 28.58 24.38 -2.35
CA HIS A 55 27.58 25.42 -2.66
C HIS A 55 28.17 26.85 -2.79
N LYS A 56 29.23 27.18 -2.05
CA LYS A 56 29.93 28.47 -2.20
C LYS A 56 30.59 28.64 -3.57
N HIS A 57 31.08 27.54 -4.16
CA HIS A 57 31.70 27.53 -5.49
C HIS A 57 30.63 27.58 -6.59
N VAL A 58 29.49 26.91 -6.36
CA VAL A 58 28.30 27.01 -7.23
C VAL A 58 27.85 28.45 -7.35
N ILE A 59 27.67 29.15 -6.23
CA ILE A 59 27.25 30.56 -6.22
C ILE A 59 28.23 31.43 -6.98
N LYS A 60 29.55 31.28 -6.75
CA LYS A 60 30.60 32.04 -7.43
C LYS A 60 30.58 31.85 -8.96
N ASP A 61 30.41 30.61 -9.42
CA ASP A 61 30.35 30.33 -10.86
C ASP A 61 29.03 30.81 -11.46
N CYS A 62 27.90 30.68 -10.75
CA CYS A 62 26.62 31.21 -11.22
C CYS A 62 26.63 32.74 -11.27
N ASP A 63 27.23 33.42 -10.30
CA ASP A 63 27.41 34.88 -10.33
C ASP A 63 28.24 35.30 -11.53
N LYS A 64 29.31 34.57 -11.84
CA LYS A 64 30.12 34.81 -13.03
C LYS A 64 29.34 34.56 -14.33
N ALA A 65 28.51 33.52 -14.38
CA ALA A 65 27.64 33.24 -15.52
C ALA A 65 26.61 34.36 -15.73
N LEU A 66 25.95 34.82 -14.66
CA LEU A 66 24.95 35.89 -14.69
C LEU A 66 25.54 37.27 -15.03
N GLN A 67 26.81 37.50 -14.71
CA GLN A 67 27.55 38.69 -15.16
C GLN A 67 27.83 38.68 -16.67
N LEU A 68 27.98 37.49 -17.26
CA LEU A 68 28.25 37.33 -18.70
C LEU A 68 26.95 37.30 -19.52
N ASP A 69 25.90 36.69 -18.98
CA ASP A 69 24.56 36.67 -19.55
C ASP A 69 23.51 36.70 -18.44
N SER A 70 22.82 37.83 -18.30
CA SER A 70 21.76 38.02 -17.32
C SER A 70 20.55 37.13 -17.57
N CYS A 71 20.44 36.53 -18.77
CA CYS A 71 19.35 35.67 -19.18
C CYS A 71 19.62 34.17 -19.01
N ALA A 72 20.76 33.77 -18.43
CA ALA A 72 21.14 32.37 -18.25
C ALA A 72 20.28 31.67 -17.16
N ILE A 73 19.12 31.12 -17.55
CA ILE A 73 18.14 30.48 -16.65
C ILE A 73 18.78 29.38 -15.78
N GLN A 74 19.67 28.55 -16.37
CA GLN A 74 20.39 27.49 -15.67
C GLN A 74 21.21 28.01 -14.48
N ALA A 75 21.76 29.22 -14.56
CA ALA A 75 22.53 29.84 -13.48
C ALA A 75 21.63 30.27 -12.32
N TYR A 76 20.42 30.79 -12.59
CA TYR A 76 19.43 31.10 -11.55
C TYR A 76 18.97 29.83 -10.81
N LEU A 77 18.70 28.74 -11.53
CA LEU A 77 18.33 27.44 -10.95
C LEU A 77 19.41 26.90 -10.01
N LEU A 78 20.67 26.83 -10.49
CA LEU A 78 21.79 26.30 -9.71
C LEU A 78 22.13 27.19 -8.50
N LYS A 79 22.07 28.52 -8.67
CA LYS A 79 22.29 29.48 -7.57
C LYS A 79 21.19 29.40 -6.51
N GLY A 80 19.92 29.33 -6.92
CA GLY A 80 18.79 29.17 -6.02
C GLY A 80 18.88 27.90 -5.19
N ARG A 81 19.21 26.77 -5.82
CA ARG A 81 19.47 25.48 -5.13
C ARG A 81 20.59 25.58 -4.11
N ALA A 82 21.72 26.17 -4.49
CA ALA A 82 22.86 26.34 -3.59
C ALA A 82 22.54 27.27 -2.40
N LEU A 83 21.73 28.32 -2.61
CA LEU A 83 21.30 29.23 -1.54
C LEU A 83 20.31 28.57 -0.58
N LEU A 84 19.36 27.78 -1.08
CA LEU A 84 18.45 26.99 -0.25
C LEU A 84 19.21 25.96 0.60
N ALA A 85 20.17 25.25 0.00
CA ALA A 85 21.02 24.29 0.72
C ALA A 85 21.87 24.96 1.82
N LEU A 86 22.24 26.22 1.66
CA LEU A 86 22.94 27.02 2.68
C LEU A 86 22.00 27.67 3.71
N GLY A 87 20.68 27.44 3.64
CA GLY A 87 19.69 28.03 4.53
C GLY A 87 19.39 29.52 4.27
N ARG A 88 19.92 30.10 3.18
CA ARG A 88 19.76 31.52 2.81
C ARG A 88 18.47 31.74 2.00
N LYS A 89 17.32 31.42 2.60
CA LYS A 89 16.01 31.37 1.92
C LYS A 89 15.59 32.70 1.25
N GLN A 90 15.80 33.82 1.92
CA GLN A 90 15.45 35.15 1.39
C GLN A 90 16.22 35.50 0.12
N GLU A 91 17.51 35.17 0.08
CA GLU A 91 18.34 35.38 -1.12
C GLU A 91 17.98 34.40 -2.24
N ALA A 92 17.65 33.15 -1.89
CA ALA A 92 17.18 32.18 -2.87
C ALA A 92 15.90 32.65 -3.54
N LEU A 93 14.94 33.19 -2.77
CA LEU A 93 13.67 33.69 -3.27
C LEU A 93 13.88 34.83 -4.28
N LEU A 94 14.70 35.82 -3.95
CA LEU A 94 15.04 36.92 -4.88
C LEU A 94 15.67 36.43 -6.19
N VAL A 95 16.61 35.49 -6.11
CA VAL A 95 17.31 34.94 -7.29
C VAL A 95 16.34 34.11 -8.15
N LEU A 96 15.49 33.31 -7.52
CA LEU A 96 14.53 32.46 -8.23
C LEU A 96 13.40 33.27 -8.87
N GLU A 97 12.92 34.34 -8.21
CA GLU A 97 11.89 35.23 -8.80
C GLU A 97 12.44 35.98 -10.02
N GLN A 98 13.70 36.42 -9.97
CA GLN A 98 14.37 37.00 -11.12
C GLN A 98 14.48 36.01 -12.28
N GLY A 99 14.92 34.78 -12.01
CA GLY A 99 14.99 33.71 -13.00
C GLY A 99 13.63 33.37 -13.61
N TYR A 100 12.58 33.31 -12.79
CA TYR A 100 11.21 33.01 -13.20
C TYR A 100 10.62 34.08 -14.11
N ASN A 101 10.81 35.36 -13.78
CA ASN A 101 10.36 36.47 -14.62
C ASN A 101 11.05 36.49 -15.99
N ILE A 102 12.34 36.13 -16.04
CA ILE A 102 13.09 36.02 -17.30
C ILE A 102 12.60 34.80 -18.10
N ALA A 103 12.36 33.67 -17.45
CA ALA A 103 11.86 32.46 -18.09
C ALA A 103 10.45 32.66 -18.68
N LEU A 104 9.57 33.42 -18.01
CA LEU A 104 8.24 33.78 -18.54
C LEU A 104 8.31 34.57 -19.86
N GLN A 105 9.36 35.36 -20.05
CA GLN A 105 9.57 36.15 -21.28
C GLN A 105 10.20 35.32 -22.40
N GLN A 106 10.86 34.20 -22.06
CA GLN A 106 11.52 33.30 -23.00
C GLN A 106 10.67 32.03 -23.20
N THR A 107 9.72 32.08 -24.13
CA THR A 107 8.68 31.06 -24.38
C THR A 107 9.18 29.67 -24.85
N SER A 108 10.45 29.30 -24.65
CA SER A 108 11.08 28.15 -25.29
C SER A 108 11.39 26.94 -24.40
N ASP A 109 11.24 27.02 -23.06
CA ASP A 109 11.56 25.86 -22.20
C ASP A 109 10.65 25.75 -20.94
N VAL A 110 9.47 25.14 -21.13
CA VAL A 110 8.46 24.89 -20.07
C VAL A 110 9.04 24.10 -18.89
N LYS A 111 10.05 23.25 -19.13
CA LYS A 111 10.67 22.42 -18.10
C LYS A 111 11.42 23.25 -17.06
N GLN A 112 12.22 24.23 -17.51
CA GLN A 112 12.98 25.10 -16.61
C GLN A 112 12.06 26.07 -15.86
N LEU A 113 10.95 26.48 -16.47
CA LEU A 113 9.93 27.30 -15.82
C LEU A 113 9.24 26.55 -14.67
N LEU A 114 8.85 25.29 -14.89
CA LEU A 114 8.28 24.43 -13.84
C LEU A 114 9.30 24.18 -12.71
N GLU A 115 10.56 23.94 -13.05
CA GLU A 115 11.63 23.71 -12.07
C GLU A 115 11.91 24.97 -11.22
N LEU A 116 11.78 26.17 -11.79
CA LEU A 116 11.84 27.43 -11.05
C LEU A 116 10.64 27.62 -10.13
N ASP A 117 9.42 27.28 -10.59
CA ASP A 117 8.20 27.38 -9.79
C ASP A 117 8.22 26.45 -8.57
N GLU A 118 8.68 25.20 -8.76
CA GLU A 118 8.89 24.24 -7.66
C GLU A 118 9.86 24.78 -6.61
N LEU A 119 10.99 25.36 -7.04
CA LEU A 119 11.98 25.93 -6.12
C LEU A 119 11.47 27.21 -5.44
N LEU A 120 10.64 28.01 -6.10
CA LEU A 120 9.99 29.18 -5.50
C LEU A 120 9.01 28.77 -4.40
N ASN A 121 8.21 27.74 -4.65
CA ASN A 121 7.29 27.20 -3.65
C ASN A 121 8.05 26.59 -2.45
N ALA A 122 9.21 25.97 -2.69
CA ALA A 122 10.08 25.49 -1.61
C ALA A 122 10.79 26.62 -0.83
N ALA A 123 11.02 27.77 -1.46
CA ALA A 123 11.67 28.93 -0.85
C ALA A 123 10.70 29.82 -0.05
N ARG A 124 9.40 29.82 -0.39
CA ARG A 124 8.36 30.54 0.35
C ARG A 124 8.22 29.98 1.77
N PRO A 125 8.18 30.81 2.82
CA PRO A 125 7.85 30.34 4.15
C PRO A 125 6.41 29.80 4.17
N GLU A 126 6.15 28.72 4.91
CA GLU A 126 4.79 28.36 5.32
C GLU A 126 4.24 29.58 6.07
N ILE A 127 3.31 30.29 5.42
CA ILE A 127 2.55 31.34 6.06
C ILE A 127 1.53 30.64 6.93
N ASP A 128 1.74 30.71 8.24
CA ASP A 128 0.68 30.53 9.23
C ASP A 128 -0.52 31.37 8.82
N ASP A 129 -1.67 30.71 8.67
CA ASP A 129 -2.95 31.27 8.29
C ASP A 129 -3.53 32.15 9.42
N VAL A 130 -2.88 33.28 9.70
CA VAL A 130 -3.37 34.37 10.54
C VAL A 130 -2.80 35.67 9.98
N THR A 131 -3.43 36.22 8.94
CA THR A 131 -3.62 37.67 8.67
C THR A 131 -4.04 37.92 7.22
N LEU A 132 -5.19 37.38 6.84
CA LEU A 132 -5.96 37.89 5.70
C LEU A 132 -7.01 38.85 6.26
N ASN A 133 -6.55 39.97 6.84
CA ASN A 133 -7.34 41.14 7.21
C ASN A 133 -6.42 42.22 7.79
N HIS A 134 -5.81 43.02 6.90
CA HIS A 134 -5.43 44.42 7.06
C HIS A 134 -4.28 44.72 6.11
N LEU A 135 -4.56 45.56 5.12
CA LEU A 135 -3.67 46.42 4.32
C LEU A 135 -4.14 46.47 2.84
N ALA A 136 -5.40 46.85 2.66
CA ALA A 136 -5.80 47.64 1.50
C ALA A 136 -5.58 49.12 1.85
N ALA A 137 -4.33 49.56 1.84
CA ALA A 137 -3.96 50.98 1.91
C ALA A 137 -2.49 51.16 1.56
N GLU A 138 -2.25 52.12 0.67
CA GLU A 138 -0.99 52.86 0.45
C GLU A 138 0.09 52.23 -0.45
N THR A 139 0.13 52.75 -1.68
CA THR A 139 1.38 52.98 -2.42
C THR A 139 1.86 54.42 -2.14
N PRO A 140 3.18 54.69 -2.26
CA PRO A 140 3.55 55.89 -3.02
C PRO A 140 4.76 55.73 -3.98
N VAL A 141 4.53 56.23 -5.20
CA VAL A 141 5.34 57.18 -6.01
C VAL A 141 6.66 56.72 -6.66
N SER A 142 6.69 56.68 -8.01
CA SER A 142 7.43 57.69 -8.81
C SER A 142 7.05 57.74 -10.32
N SER A 143 6.76 58.97 -10.76
CA SER A 143 6.92 59.61 -12.09
C SER A 143 6.49 58.93 -13.40
N CYS A 144 5.47 59.50 -14.07
CA CYS A 144 5.70 60.43 -15.19
C CYS A 144 4.42 61.19 -15.60
N ALA A 145 4.64 62.24 -16.37
CA ALA A 145 3.83 63.45 -16.53
C ALA A 145 2.47 63.33 -17.27
N SER A 146 1.58 64.25 -16.86
CA SER A 146 0.69 65.10 -17.68
C SER A 146 -0.43 64.47 -18.51
N GLN A 147 -1.68 64.79 -18.18
CA GLN A 147 -2.50 65.80 -18.88
C GLN A 147 -3.83 66.05 -18.16
N LYS A 148 -4.30 67.31 -18.24
CA LYS A 148 -5.52 67.87 -17.65
C LYS A 148 -6.78 67.35 -18.36
N ILE A 149 -7.93 67.34 -17.67
CA ILE A 149 -9.14 68.15 -17.95
C ILE A 149 -10.32 67.70 -17.05
N ASP A 150 -10.77 68.64 -16.23
CA ASP A 150 -12.11 69.02 -15.71
C ASP A 150 -13.32 68.06 -15.63
N ASN A 151 -13.99 68.21 -14.46
CA ASN A 151 -15.45 68.27 -14.19
C ASN A 151 -16.30 66.99 -14.42
N CYS A 152 -17.32 66.64 -13.63
CA CYS A 152 -18.14 67.36 -12.65
C CYS A 152 -18.92 66.34 -11.77
N GLN A 153 -19.16 66.73 -10.51
CA GLN A 153 -20.40 66.61 -9.72
C GLN A 153 -21.14 65.25 -9.52
N VAL A 154 -21.20 64.87 -8.24
CA VAL A 154 -22.30 64.26 -7.42
C VAL A 154 -23.72 64.74 -7.82
N PRO A 155 -24.90 64.24 -7.32
CA PRO A 155 -25.14 63.39 -6.13
C PRO A 155 -26.29 62.34 -6.17
N THR A 156 -26.23 61.43 -5.18
CA THR A 156 -27.28 60.97 -4.22
C THR A 156 -28.73 60.72 -4.68
N SER A 157 -29.29 59.54 -4.36
CA SER A 157 -30.21 59.35 -3.22
C SER A 157 -31.25 58.22 -3.35
N MET A 158 -31.56 57.68 -2.17
CA MET A 158 -32.85 57.21 -1.67
C MET A 158 -33.34 55.76 -1.88
N ALA A 159 -33.57 55.17 -0.70
CA ALA A 159 -34.28 53.95 -0.39
C ALA A 159 -35.80 54.09 -0.54
N VAL A 160 -36.49 52.97 -0.77
CA VAL A 160 -37.86 52.72 -0.29
C VAL A 160 -38.04 51.24 0.03
N SER A 161 -38.50 50.97 1.24
CA SER A 161 -39.10 49.72 1.72
C SER A 161 -40.61 49.72 1.48
N VAL A 162 -41.22 48.60 1.04
CA VAL A 162 -42.65 48.32 1.24
C VAL A 162 -42.89 46.82 1.49
N SER A 163 -43.65 46.57 2.55
CA SER A 163 -44.27 45.34 3.05
C SER A 163 -45.49 44.86 2.25
N GLY A 164 -45.85 43.57 2.34
CA GLY A 164 -47.19 43.08 1.98
C GLY A 164 -47.34 41.56 2.08
N ALA A 165 -48.49 41.09 2.56
CA ALA A 165 -48.69 39.82 3.25
C ALA A 165 -49.77 38.89 2.64
N CYS A 166 -49.92 37.70 3.25
CA CYS A 166 -51.04 36.72 3.20
C CYS A 166 -51.09 35.79 1.95
N SER A 167 -51.37 34.49 2.05
CA SER A 167 -52.56 33.89 2.67
C SER A 167 -52.50 32.34 2.82
N ASN A 168 -53.39 31.83 3.69
CA ASN A 168 -53.60 30.47 4.21
C ASN A 168 -54.37 29.49 3.29
N GLY A 169 -54.32 28.20 3.67
CA GLY A 169 -55.42 27.20 3.55
C GLY A 169 -55.05 25.97 2.70
N ASN A 170 -55.42 24.72 3.00
CA ASN A 170 -56.18 24.12 4.08
C ASN A 170 -55.95 22.59 4.08
N THR A 171 -56.31 21.97 5.20
CA THR A 171 -56.32 20.57 5.63
C THR A 171 -57.14 19.57 4.79
N HIS A 172 -56.78 18.27 4.85
CA HIS A 172 -57.74 17.17 5.00
C HIS A 172 -57.12 15.93 5.69
N GLU A 173 -57.70 15.54 6.82
CA GLU A 173 -57.57 14.24 7.47
C GLU A 173 -58.36 13.16 6.71
N LEU A 174 -57.94 11.89 6.84
CA LEU A 174 -58.79 10.74 7.15
C LEU A 174 -57.89 9.58 7.63
N GLY A 175 -58.16 9.10 8.85
CA GLY A 175 -57.53 7.92 9.43
C GLY A 175 -58.33 6.64 9.19
N GLU A 176 -57.74 5.49 9.51
CA GLU A 176 -58.23 4.51 10.50
C GLU A 176 -57.38 3.23 10.55
N LYS A 177 -57.00 2.85 11.78
CA LYS A 177 -57.00 1.51 12.43
C LYS A 177 -56.17 0.37 11.80
N SER A 178 -55.08 -0.11 12.41
CA SER A 178 -54.94 -0.94 13.64
C SER A 178 -55.48 -2.38 13.54
N MET A 179 -54.61 -3.40 13.63
CA MET A 179 -54.69 -4.49 14.63
C MET A 179 -53.56 -5.55 14.47
N ASP A 180 -52.82 -5.71 15.57
CA ASP A 180 -52.39 -6.94 16.27
C ASP A 180 -51.67 -8.12 15.59
N ALA A 181 -50.40 -8.27 16.00
CA ALA A 181 -49.83 -9.37 16.79
C ALA A 181 -50.40 -10.80 16.64
N SER A 182 -49.52 -11.78 16.35
CA SER A 182 -48.89 -12.65 17.37
C SER A 182 -48.38 -14.01 16.85
N LYS A 183 -47.20 -14.38 17.37
CA LYS A 183 -46.78 -15.70 17.90
C LYS A 183 -46.56 -16.95 17.02
N GLN A 184 -45.31 -17.44 17.17
CA GLN A 184 -44.88 -18.78 17.64
C GLN A 184 -44.74 -20.00 16.70
N SER A 185 -43.48 -20.43 16.58
CA SER A 185 -42.90 -21.74 16.97
C SER A 185 -43.21 -23.05 16.24
N GLY A 186 -42.15 -23.86 16.10
CA GLY A 186 -42.13 -25.31 15.83
C GLY A 186 -41.47 -25.63 14.49
N GLY A 187 -40.45 -26.49 14.32
CA GLY A 187 -39.94 -27.58 15.15
C GLY A 187 -39.96 -28.91 14.37
N ALA A 188 -38.77 -29.41 14.03
CA ALA A 188 -38.38 -30.84 13.80
C ALA A 188 -38.77 -31.63 12.51
N SER A 189 -37.70 -31.98 11.78
CA SER A 189 -37.17 -33.34 11.45
C SER A 189 -37.77 -34.28 10.38
N GLU A 190 -36.81 -34.86 9.62
CA GLU A 190 -36.70 -36.23 9.07
C GLU A 190 -37.57 -36.69 7.88
N LEU A 191 -36.96 -37.07 6.73
CA LEU A 191 -36.55 -38.46 6.41
C LEU A 191 -36.03 -38.64 4.96
N ARG A 192 -34.80 -39.20 4.90
CA ARG A 192 -34.19 -40.20 3.98
C ARG A 192 -34.96 -40.76 2.75
N ASN A 193 -34.22 -40.87 1.63
CA ASN A 193 -33.82 -42.09 0.87
C ASN A 193 -33.14 -41.64 -0.43
N GLY A 194 -32.06 -42.21 -1.00
CA GLY A 194 -31.34 -43.46 -0.85
C GLY A 194 -30.97 -44.00 -2.25
N LEU A 195 -29.81 -44.69 -2.37
CA LEU A 195 -29.21 -45.45 -3.51
C LEU A 195 -28.20 -44.67 -4.37
N ALA A 196 -26.86 -44.80 -4.25
CA ALA A 196 -25.92 -45.95 -4.30
C ALA A 196 -25.65 -46.49 -5.71
N TYR A 197 -24.40 -46.40 -6.20
CA TYR A 197 -23.55 -47.52 -6.66
C TYR A 197 -22.12 -47.04 -6.95
N LYS A 198 -21.13 -47.77 -6.40
CA LYS A 198 -19.69 -47.74 -6.71
C LYS A 198 -19.39 -48.74 -7.84
N GLU A 199 -18.36 -48.50 -8.66
CA GLU A 199 -17.09 -49.27 -8.65
C GLU A 199 -16.24 -49.14 -9.94
N LYS A 200 -14.92 -49.04 -9.71
CA LYS A 200 -13.77 -49.74 -10.34
C LYS A 200 -13.01 -49.20 -11.57
N GLU A 201 -11.77 -48.80 -11.23
CA GLU A 201 -10.44 -48.96 -11.85
C GLU A 201 -10.25 -49.92 -13.06
N ASN A 202 -9.42 -49.49 -14.03
CA ASN A 202 -8.15 -50.17 -14.41
C ASN A 202 -7.32 -49.44 -15.51
N VAL A 203 -6.17 -48.88 -15.11
CA VAL A 203 -4.77 -49.21 -15.49
C VAL A 203 -4.33 -49.51 -16.96
N LYS A 204 -3.16 -48.89 -17.32
CA LYS A 204 -2.09 -49.21 -18.32
C LYS A 204 -2.31 -48.81 -19.79
N SER A 205 -1.31 -48.48 -20.64
CA SER A 205 0.11 -48.04 -20.58
C SER A 205 0.65 -48.08 -22.02
N GLY A 206 1.59 -47.21 -22.42
CA GLY A 206 2.66 -47.58 -23.38
C GLY A 206 2.78 -46.84 -24.72
N SER A 207 3.67 -45.83 -24.74
CA SER A 207 4.92 -45.77 -25.54
C SER A 207 4.95 -45.77 -27.10
N GLN A 208 5.48 -44.64 -27.64
CA GLN A 208 6.73 -44.51 -28.42
C GLN A 208 6.82 -44.63 -29.98
N ILE A 209 7.49 -43.61 -30.55
CA ILE A 209 8.61 -43.60 -31.54
C ILE A 209 8.38 -43.08 -32.99
N ASN A 210 9.07 -41.94 -33.24
CA ASN A 210 9.91 -41.46 -34.36
C ASN A 210 9.49 -41.48 -35.84
N GLY A 211 9.81 -40.35 -36.51
CA GLY A 211 10.25 -40.33 -37.91
C GLY A 211 10.20 -38.99 -38.65
N LYS A 212 11.10 -38.05 -38.36
CA LYS A 212 11.62 -37.01 -39.31
C LYS A 212 12.64 -37.67 -40.28
N PRO A 213 13.22 -37.06 -41.34
CA PRO A 213 13.46 -35.62 -41.66
C PRO A 213 13.11 -35.29 -43.16
N SER A 214 13.35 -34.15 -43.80
CA SER A 214 14.50 -33.22 -43.87
C SER A 214 14.10 -32.00 -44.73
N SER A 215 14.41 -30.76 -44.30
CA SER A 215 15.43 -29.84 -44.87
C SER A 215 15.03 -29.16 -46.21
N ASN A 216 15.14 -27.86 -46.46
CA ASN A 216 16.04 -26.83 -45.93
C ASN A 216 15.55 -25.42 -46.30
N GLY A 217 15.83 -24.46 -45.42
CA GLY A 217 16.38 -23.11 -45.67
C GLY A 217 15.53 -22.09 -46.45
N SER A 218 15.49 -20.81 -46.11
CA SER A 218 16.25 -20.03 -45.13
C SER A 218 15.70 -18.61 -45.09
N ASP A 219 15.72 -18.05 -43.88
CA ASP A 219 16.11 -16.68 -43.52
C ASP A 219 15.16 -15.47 -43.64
N LEU A 220 14.86 -14.97 -42.42
CA LEU A 220 14.99 -13.60 -41.91
C LEU A 220 13.97 -12.54 -42.35
N SER A 221 13.11 -12.10 -41.42
CA SER A 221 13.41 -10.94 -40.56
C SER A 221 12.23 -10.56 -39.66
N GLU A 222 12.60 -10.03 -38.50
CA GLU A 222 11.82 -9.61 -37.35
C GLU A 222 10.88 -8.44 -37.66
N THR A 223 9.72 -8.36 -36.99
CA THR A 223 9.46 -7.41 -35.88
C THR A 223 7.99 -7.38 -35.50
N SER A 224 7.80 -7.40 -34.18
CA SER A 224 6.75 -6.83 -33.31
C SER A 224 5.59 -6.07 -33.99
N ASP A 225 4.34 -6.08 -33.53
CA ASP A 225 3.90 -5.94 -32.15
C ASP A 225 2.36 -5.89 -32.08
N ARG A 226 1.87 -6.29 -30.90
CA ARG A 226 0.62 -5.93 -30.22
C ARG A 226 -0.74 -6.48 -30.67
N LEU A 227 -1.35 -7.12 -29.67
CA LEU A 227 -2.71 -7.65 -29.54
C LEU A 227 -3.75 -6.54 -29.43
N GLY A 228 -4.95 -6.86 -29.92
CA GLY A 228 -6.20 -6.17 -29.61
C GLY A 228 -7.22 -6.40 -30.72
N ASP A 229 -8.03 -7.46 -30.59
CA ASP A 229 -9.45 -7.53 -31.01
C ASP A 229 -9.87 -8.94 -31.42
N LEU A 230 -10.70 -9.58 -30.59
CA LEU A 230 -11.59 -10.66 -31.03
C LEU A 230 -12.89 -10.05 -31.54
N SER A 231 -12.85 -9.76 -32.83
CA SER A 231 -13.79 -10.21 -33.87
C SER A 231 -15.29 -9.99 -33.67
N VAL A 232 -15.87 -9.23 -34.61
CA VAL A 232 -17.10 -9.66 -35.29
C VAL A 232 -16.77 -9.96 -36.75
N ILE A 233 -17.15 -11.17 -37.14
CA ILE A 233 -17.00 -11.83 -38.43
C ILE A 233 -17.70 -11.01 -39.52
N GLY A 234 -16.91 -10.41 -40.42
CA GLY A 234 -17.39 -9.90 -41.71
C GLY A 234 -17.29 -10.99 -42.77
N ASN A 235 -18.43 -11.56 -43.18
CA ASN A 235 -18.49 -12.35 -44.41
C ASN A 235 -18.68 -11.43 -45.61
N LYS A 236 -17.77 -11.62 -46.58
CA LYS A 236 -17.67 -11.01 -47.91
C LYS A 236 -19.02 -10.96 -48.67
N LEU A 237 -19.23 -9.92 -49.47
CA LEU A 237 -19.16 -10.07 -50.93
C LEU A 237 -18.98 -8.73 -51.67
N SER A 238 -18.34 -8.87 -52.82
CA SER A 238 -17.76 -7.86 -53.70
C SER A 238 -18.76 -7.12 -54.60
N SER A 239 -18.36 -5.90 -54.93
CA SER A 239 -18.53 -5.18 -56.20
C SER A 239 -19.18 -5.91 -57.39
N LYS A 240 -20.12 -5.25 -58.08
CA LYS A 240 -19.83 -4.57 -59.36
C LYS A 240 -21.05 -3.85 -59.95
N SER A 241 -20.71 -2.77 -60.63
CA SER A 241 -21.46 -1.87 -61.52
C SER A 241 -22.20 -2.53 -62.69
N GLY A 242 -23.29 -1.90 -63.15
CA GLY A 242 -23.85 -2.16 -64.49
C GLY A 242 -25.18 -1.46 -64.82
N SER A 243 -25.08 -0.25 -65.38
CA SER A 243 -25.92 0.42 -66.41
C SER A 243 -27.40 0.02 -66.70
N VAL A 244 -28.25 1.07 -66.71
CA VAL A 244 -29.22 1.47 -67.78
C VAL A 244 -30.44 0.56 -68.07
N SER A 245 -31.64 1.00 -67.71
CA SER A 245 -32.69 1.53 -68.65
C SER A 245 -34.12 1.57 -68.06
N LYS A 246 -34.78 2.70 -68.34
CA LYS A 246 -36.22 2.97 -68.61
C LYS A 246 -37.35 2.37 -67.73
N GLN A 247 -38.06 3.31 -67.10
CA GLN A 247 -39.52 3.58 -67.18
C GLN A 247 -40.50 2.39 -67.17
N SER A 248 -41.37 2.29 -66.15
CA SER A 248 -42.73 2.90 -66.14
C SER A 248 -43.72 2.16 -65.21
N LEU A 249 -44.35 2.97 -64.35
CA LEU A 249 -45.78 3.04 -64.02
C LEU A 249 -46.58 1.87 -63.38
N THR A 250 -47.41 2.32 -62.43
CA THR A 250 -48.77 1.88 -62.01
C THR A 250 -48.96 0.79 -60.93
N ALA A 251 -49.13 1.28 -59.69
CA ALA A 251 -50.40 1.40 -58.94
C ALA A 251 -51.19 0.16 -58.42
N GLU A 252 -51.49 0.24 -57.11
CA GLU A 252 -52.74 -0.14 -56.39
C GLU A 252 -53.08 -1.63 -56.17
N ALA A 253 -53.70 -2.11 -55.07
CA ALA A 253 -54.09 -1.59 -53.75
C ALA A 253 -54.73 -2.75 -52.91
N ARG A 254 -54.68 -2.64 -51.55
CA ARG A 254 -55.67 -3.13 -50.52
C ARG A 254 -55.81 -4.67 -50.30
N SER A 255 -56.12 -5.26 -49.13
CA SER A 255 -56.68 -4.82 -47.82
C SER A 255 -56.67 -5.95 -46.76
N GLY A 256 -56.72 -5.58 -45.45
CA GLY A 256 -57.40 -6.30 -44.34
C GLY A 256 -56.47 -6.98 -43.31
N GLY A 257 -56.61 -6.90 -41.98
CA GLY A 257 -57.49 -6.19 -41.04
C GLY A 257 -57.33 -6.75 -39.60
N SER A 258 -57.23 -5.86 -38.58
CA SER A 258 -57.55 -5.98 -37.10
C SER A 258 -56.96 -7.13 -36.23
N ASN A 259 -56.59 -7.04 -34.94
CA ASN A 259 -56.50 -6.03 -33.86
C ASN A 259 -55.57 -6.62 -32.76
N GLU A 260 -54.47 -5.95 -32.37
CA GLU A 260 -54.20 -5.19 -31.12
C GLU A 260 -53.99 -5.96 -29.78
N THR A 261 -52.74 -5.94 -29.29
CA THR A 261 -52.35 -5.65 -27.89
C THR A 261 -51.01 -4.88 -27.88
N LYS A 262 -50.96 -3.74 -27.18
CA LYS A 262 -49.93 -2.69 -27.25
C LYS A 262 -48.59 -3.02 -26.58
N ILE A 263 -47.49 -2.84 -27.31
CA ILE A 263 -46.12 -2.61 -26.81
C ILE A 263 -45.61 -1.33 -27.46
N ASN A 264 -45.19 -0.36 -26.64
CA ASN A 264 -44.69 0.95 -27.06
C ASN A 264 -43.29 0.82 -27.66
N ASN A 265 -43.19 0.91 -28.98
CA ASN A 265 -42.00 1.32 -29.70
C ASN A 265 -42.35 2.62 -30.43
N ASN A 266 -41.81 3.74 -29.96
CA ASN A 266 -41.99 5.04 -30.61
C ASN A 266 -41.18 5.08 -31.92
N LYS A 267 -41.77 4.56 -33.00
CA LYS A 267 -41.44 4.99 -34.37
C LYS A 267 -42.17 6.30 -34.62
N CYS A 268 -41.43 7.40 -34.69
CA CYS A 268 -41.97 8.69 -35.11
C CYS A 268 -42.31 8.63 -36.61
N THR A 269 -43.56 8.89 -36.96
CA THR A 269 -44.07 8.89 -38.33
C THR A 269 -44.04 10.33 -38.83
N ILE A 270 -43.19 10.64 -39.82
CA ILE A 270 -43.08 11.97 -40.41
C ILE A 270 -44.25 12.17 -41.40
N ALA A 271 -45.16 13.10 -41.08
CA ALA A 271 -46.20 13.55 -41.99
C ALA A 271 -46.05 15.06 -42.28
N ARG A 272 -45.70 15.31 -43.55
CA ARG A 272 -45.84 16.52 -44.38
C ARG A 272 -45.04 17.79 -44.01
N ILE A 273 -44.43 18.29 -45.07
CA ILE A 273 -43.23 19.11 -45.16
C ILE A 273 -43.58 20.57 -45.42
N SER A 274 -42.91 21.46 -44.71
CA SER A 274 -42.40 22.73 -45.26
C SER A 274 -41.14 23.11 -44.50
N GLU A 275 -39.94 22.81 -45.03
CA GLU A 275 -38.63 23.39 -44.63
C GLU A 275 -37.49 22.63 -45.34
N THR A 276 -36.73 23.29 -46.21
CA THR A 276 -35.65 22.66 -47.02
C THR A 276 -34.28 22.67 -46.34
N HIS A 277 -34.09 23.37 -45.21
CA HIS A 277 -32.84 23.41 -44.46
C HIS A 277 -32.80 22.35 -43.33
N SER A 278 -33.89 22.15 -42.58
CA SER A 278 -33.93 21.20 -41.44
C SER A 278 -33.77 19.74 -41.86
N ILE A 279 -34.35 19.33 -42.99
CA ILE A 279 -34.24 17.95 -43.52
C ILE A 279 -32.79 17.57 -43.88
N SER A 280 -31.96 18.53 -44.30
CA SER A 280 -30.55 18.27 -44.64
C SER A 280 -29.69 18.06 -43.39
N VAL A 281 -29.94 18.83 -42.33
CA VAL A 281 -29.20 18.74 -41.07
C VAL A 281 -29.55 17.45 -40.33
N ASP A 282 -30.84 17.12 -40.19
CA ASP A 282 -31.30 15.88 -39.54
C ASP A 282 -30.77 14.61 -40.22
N PHE A 283 -30.71 14.60 -41.54
CA PHE A 283 -30.12 13.50 -42.30
C PHE A 283 -28.60 13.39 -42.08
N ARG A 284 -27.88 14.52 -42.01
CA ARG A 284 -26.44 14.53 -41.73
C ARG A 284 -26.15 14.07 -40.30
N LEU A 285 -26.94 14.50 -39.32
CA LEU A 285 -26.85 14.05 -37.93
C LEU A 285 -27.09 12.55 -37.81
N SER A 286 -28.18 12.05 -38.39
CA SER A 286 -28.52 10.62 -38.39
C SER A 286 -27.40 9.79 -39.02
N ARG A 287 -26.83 10.27 -40.14
CA ARG A 287 -25.68 9.61 -40.79
C ARG A 287 -24.42 9.67 -39.92
N GLY A 288 -24.16 10.79 -39.25
CA GLY A 288 -23.04 10.94 -38.32
C GLY A 288 -23.14 9.95 -37.16
N ILE A 289 -24.30 9.87 -36.52
CA ILE A 289 -24.58 8.94 -35.42
C ILE A 289 -24.44 7.48 -35.89
N ALA A 290 -24.95 7.14 -37.07
CA ALA A 290 -24.76 5.82 -37.66
C ALA A 290 -23.26 5.49 -37.86
N GLN A 291 -22.46 6.45 -38.33
CA GLN A 291 -21.01 6.25 -38.46
C GLN A 291 -20.32 6.08 -37.09
N VAL A 292 -20.77 6.75 -36.02
CA VAL A 292 -20.28 6.50 -34.65
C VAL A 292 -20.59 5.07 -34.23
N ASN A 293 -21.83 4.62 -34.42
CA ASN A 293 -22.26 3.27 -34.05
C ASN A 293 -21.57 2.17 -34.87
N GLU A 294 -21.15 2.47 -36.09
CA GLU A 294 -20.34 1.59 -36.95
C GLU A 294 -18.84 1.61 -36.62
N GLY A 295 -18.39 2.41 -35.65
CA GLY A 295 -16.97 2.57 -35.30
C GLY A 295 -16.17 3.44 -36.28
N ASN A 296 -16.83 4.06 -37.27
CA ASN A 296 -16.22 4.92 -38.28
C ASN A 296 -16.02 6.37 -37.77
N TYR A 297 -15.32 6.53 -36.65
CA TYR A 297 -15.26 7.80 -35.90
C TYR A 297 -14.72 8.98 -36.73
N MET A 298 -13.68 8.80 -37.55
CA MET A 298 -13.14 9.88 -38.41
C MET A 298 -14.16 10.37 -39.43
N LYS A 299 -14.99 9.47 -39.98
CA LYS A 299 -16.06 9.83 -40.91
C LYS A 299 -17.20 10.53 -40.18
N ALA A 300 -17.54 10.06 -38.98
CA ALA A 300 -18.52 10.71 -38.12
C ALA A 300 -18.11 12.16 -37.80
N ILE A 301 -16.87 12.36 -37.34
CA ILE A 301 -16.28 13.68 -37.07
C ILE A 301 -16.39 14.58 -38.30
N SER A 302 -15.96 14.10 -39.48
CA SER A 302 -16.06 14.89 -40.72
C SER A 302 -17.50 15.24 -41.12
N ILE A 303 -18.48 14.40 -40.79
CA ILE A 303 -19.90 14.69 -41.03
C ILE A 303 -20.39 15.76 -40.06
N PHE A 304 -20.07 15.65 -38.77
CA PHE A 304 -20.44 16.63 -37.76
C PHE A 304 -19.74 17.97 -37.97
N ASP A 305 -18.47 17.98 -38.39
CA ASP A 305 -17.75 19.21 -38.76
C ASP A 305 -18.47 20.01 -39.84
N LYS A 306 -19.09 19.32 -40.82
CA LYS A 306 -19.87 20.00 -41.86
C LYS A 306 -21.13 20.65 -41.30
N VAL A 307 -21.78 20.02 -40.32
CA VAL A 307 -22.94 20.60 -39.63
C VAL A 307 -22.49 21.78 -38.77
N LEU A 308 -21.40 21.63 -38.01
CA LEU A 308 -20.86 22.66 -37.12
C LEU A 308 -20.20 23.82 -37.87
N LYS A 309 -19.81 23.64 -39.13
CA LYS A 309 -19.38 24.73 -40.00
C LYS A 309 -20.55 25.63 -40.44
N GLU A 310 -21.75 25.05 -40.57
CA GLU A 310 -22.98 25.78 -40.88
C GLU A 310 -23.57 26.39 -39.61
N GLU A 311 -23.63 25.62 -38.52
CA GLU A 311 -24.18 26.02 -37.21
C GLU A 311 -23.22 25.63 -36.06
N PRO A 312 -22.30 26.52 -35.65
CA PRO A 312 -21.22 26.19 -34.70
C PRO A 312 -21.66 25.75 -33.30
N THR A 313 -22.87 26.10 -32.89
CA THR A 313 -23.40 25.81 -31.55
C THR A 313 -24.50 24.76 -31.56
N TYR A 314 -24.66 23.99 -32.65
CA TYR A 314 -25.72 22.99 -32.77
C TYR A 314 -25.51 21.82 -31.78
N PRO A 315 -26.34 21.67 -30.73
CA PRO A 315 -26.05 20.79 -29.59
C PRO A 315 -25.86 19.31 -29.98
N GLU A 316 -26.72 18.76 -30.84
CA GLU A 316 -26.69 17.34 -31.19
C GLU A 316 -25.49 17.00 -32.09
N ALA A 317 -25.01 17.95 -32.90
CA ALA A 317 -23.80 17.78 -33.68
C ALA A 317 -22.55 17.84 -32.79
N LEU A 318 -22.54 18.73 -31.79
CA LEU A 318 -21.48 18.81 -30.79
C LEU A 318 -21.44 17.54 -29.93
N ILE A 319 -22.59 17.05 -29.44
CA ILE A 319 -22.67 15.78 -28.70
C ILE A 319 -22.21 14.60 -29.57
N GLY A 320 -22.64 14.56 -30.83
CA GLY A 320 -22.25 13.52 -31.78
C GLY A 320 -20.74 13.50 -32.06
N ARG A 321 -20.14 14.68 -32.29
CA ARG A 321 -18.70 14.82 -32.53
C ARG A 321 -17.88 14.53 -31.27
N GLY A 322 -18.29 15.08 -30.13
CA GLY A 322 -17.68 14.81 -28.83
C GLY A 322 -17.71 13.32 -28.48
N THR A 323 -18.82 12.62 -28.78
CA THR A 323 -18.91 11.16 -28.59
C THR A 323 -17.93 10.41 -29.49
N ALA A 324 -17.76 10.84 -30.74
CA ALA A 324 -16.76 10.26 -31.65
C ALA A 324 -15.32 10.49 -31.15
N TYR A 325 -15.01 11.69 -30.63
CA TYR A 325 -13.72 11.97 -29.98
C TYR A 325 -13.49 11.09 -28.75
N ALA A 326 -14.50 10.95 -27.88
CA ALA A 326 -14.40 10.09 -26.70
C ALA A 326 -14.09 8.63 -27.07
N PHE A 327 -14.73 8.08 -28.10
CA PHE A 327 -14.42 6.73 -28.60
C PHE A 327 -13.03 6.61 -29.24
N GLN A 328 -12.45 7.70 -29.73
CA GLN A 328 -11.04 7.77 -30.15
C GLN A 328 -10.06 7.98 -28.98
N ARG A 329 -10.56 8.05 -27.73
CA ARG A 329 -9.81 8.43 -26.52
C ARG A 329 -9.26 9.85 -26.53
N ASP A 330 -9.80 10.71 -27.39
CA ASP A 330 -9.53 12.15 -27.39
C ASP A 330 -10.50 12.84 -26.43
N LEU A 331 -10.27 12.61 -25.13
CA LEU A 331 -11.20 12.99 -24.06
C LEU A 331 -11.28 14.50 -23.86
N GLU A 332 -10.19 15.24 -24.08
CA GLU A 332 -10.15 16.70 -23.95
C GLU A 332 -11.04 17.37 -25.00
N ASN A 333 -10.87 17.02 -26.29
CA ASN A 333 -11.73 17.55 -27.36
C ASN A 333 -13.19 17.11 -27.19
N ALA A 334 -13.43 15.92 -26.65
CA ALA A 334 -14.78 15.47 -26.30
C ALA A 334 -15.41 16.38 -25.23
N ILE A 335 -14.70 16.67 -24.14
CA ILE A 335 -15.15 17.54 -23.05
C ILE A 335 -15.43 18.96 -23.55
N ASP A 336 -14.60 19.49 -24.44
CA ASP A 336 -14.81 20.80 -25.06
C ASP A 336 -16.11 20.87 -25.86
N ASP A 337 -16.36 19.85 -26.69
CA ASP A 337 -17.58 19.78 -27.49
C ASP A 337 -18.83 19.59 -26.61
N PHE A 338 -18.76 18.73 -25.58
CA PHE A 338 -19.87 18.60 -24.63
C PHE A 338 -20.12 19.90 -23.84
N THR A 339 -19.06 20.62 -23.48
CA THR A 339 -19.18 21.91 -22.79
C THR A 339 -19.84 22.96 -23.68
N LYS A 340 -19.48 23.02 -24.97
CA LYS A 340 -20.17 23.90 -25.93
C LYS A 340 -21.63 23.48 -26.13
N ALA A 341 -21.93 22.19 -26.14
CA ALA A 341 -23.29 21.69 -26.25
C ALA A 341 -24.14 22.13 -25.04
N ILE A 342 -23.58 22.04 -23.82
CA ILE A 342 -24.22 22.49 -22.57
C ILE A 342 -24.42 24.01 -22.56
N GLN A 343 -23.44 24.79 -23.03
CA GLN A 343 -23.55 26.25 -23.12
C GLN A 343 -24.64 26.67 -24.11
N SER A 344 -24.80 25.94 -25.22
CA SER A 344 -25.84 26.17 -26.22
C SER A 344 -27.23 25.75 -25.72
N ASN A 345 -27.32 24.59 -25.09
CA ASN A 345 -28.55 24.06 -24.50
C ASN A 345 -28.29 23.43 -23.12
N PRO A 346 -28.52 24.19 -22.02
CA PRO A 346 -28.33 23.68 -20.67
C PRO A 346 -29.25 22.51 -20.30
N ALA A 347 -30.37 22.32 -21.00
CA ALA A 347 -31.31 21.22 -20.78
C ALA A 347 -30.93 19.93 -21.53
N ALA A 348 -29.80 19.89 -22.25
CA ALA A 348 -29.30 18.71 -22.94
C ALA A 348 -28.69 17.70 -21.94
N GLY A 349 -29.53 16.86 -21.32
CA GLY A 349 -29.11 15.87 -20.32
C GLY A 349 -28.02 14.91 -20.80
N GLU A 350 -28.08 14.48 -22.07
CA GLU A 350 -27.06 13.60 -22.67
C GLU A 350 -25.69 14.28 -22.73
N ALA A 351 -25.61 15.60 -22.95
CA ALA A 351 -24.33 16.33 -22.96
C ALA A 351 -23.67 16.33 -21.56
N TRP A 352 -24.47 16.56 -20.52
CA TRP A 352 -24.01 16.47 -19.13
C TRP A 352 -23.51 15.06 -18.79
N LYS A 353 -24.29 14.03 -19.12
CA LYS A 353 -23.92 12.62 -18.90
C LYS A 353 -22.60 12.27 -19.61
N ARG A 354 -22.48 12.59 -20.91
CA ARG A 354 -21.30 12.26 -21.71
C ARG A 354 -20.06 13.02 -21.26
N ARG A 355 -20.20 14.29 -20.84
CA ARG A 355 -19.10 15.05 -20.24
C ARG A 355 -18.65 14.43 -18.92
N GLY A 356 -19.60 14.04 -18.07
CA GLY A 356 -19.30 13.34 -16.82
C GLY A 356 -18.54 12.02 -17.04
N GLN A 357 -18.94 11.23 -18.04
CA GLN A 357 -18.21 10.00 -18.42
C GLN A 357 -16.79 10.29 -18.92
N ALA A 358 -16.61 11.31 -19.78
CA ALA A 358 -15.30 11.69 -20.29
C ALA A 358 -14.37 12.21 -19.18
N ARG A 359 -14.89 13.05 -18.28
CA ARG A 359 -14.18 13.55 -17.10
C ARG A 359 -13.78 12.42 -16.15
N ALA A 360 -14.68 11.48 -15.90
CA ALA A 360 -14.37 10.29 -15.10
C ALA A 360 -13.26 9.43 -15.73
N ALA A 361 -13.18 9.36 -17.06
CA ALA A 361 -12.12 8.66 -17.77
C ALA A 361 -10.76 9.39 -17.68
N LEU A 362 -10.76 10.72 -17.50
CA LEU A 362 -9.57 11.52 -17.18
C LEU A 362 -9.19 11.50 -15.68
N GLY A 363 -10.03 10.93 -14.82
CA GLY A 363 -9.83 10.90 -13.37
C GLY A 363 -10.38 12.12 -12.61
N GLU A 364 -11.10 13.02 -13.30
CA GLU A 364 -11.81 14.18 -12.73
C GLU A 364 -13.12 13.72 -12.07
N PHE A 365 -13.01 12.94 -10.98
CA PHE A 365 -14.17 12.27 -10.39
C PHE A 365 -15.18 13.24 -9.75
N ALA A 366 -14.73 14.34 -9.15
CA ALA A 366 -15.63 15.30 -8.49
C ALA A 366 -16.51 16.01 -9.53
N GLU A 367 -15.89 16.54 -10.58
CA GLU A 367 -16.54 17.20 -11.70
C GLU A 367 -17.44 16.24 -12.47
N ALA A 368 -17.03 14.97 -12.60
CA ALA A 368 -17.86 13.93 -13.19
C ALA A 368 -19.13 13.65 -12.38
N VAL A 369 -19.03 13.58 -11.06
CA VAL A 369 -20.20 13.40 -10.16
C VAL A 369 -21.13 14.60 -10.23
N GLU A 370 -20.61 15.82 -10.31
CA GLU A 370 -21.42 17.03 -10.51
C GLU A 370 -22.20 16.98 -11.83
N ASP A 371 -21.53 16.66 -12.94
CA ASP A 371 -22.14 16.56 -14.26
C ASP A 371 -23.23 15.49 -14.31
N LEU A 372 -22.97 14.30 -13.75
CA LEU A 372 -23.98 13.23 -13.68
C LEU A 372 -25.13 13.56 -12.74
N THR A 373 -24.89 14.37 -11.72
CA THR A 373 -25.95 14.87 -10.83
C THR A 373 -26.86 15.83 -11.59
N ARG A 374 -26.31 16.74 -12.40
CA ARG A 374 -27.10 17.59 -13.30
C ARG A 374 -27.87 16.77 -14.34
N ALA A 375 -27.27 15.73 -14.89
CA ALA A 375 -27.96 14.83 -15.79
C ALA A 375 -29.17 14.14 -15.10
N LEU A 376 -29.03 13.72 -13.84
CA LEU A 376 -30.13 13.14 -13.04
C LEU A 376 -31.22 14.14 -12.61
N GLU A 377 -30.90 15.44 -12.54
CA GLU A 377 -31.92 16.47 -12.33
C GLU A 377 -32.81 16.64 -13.57
N LEU A 378 -32.24 16.47 -14.76
CA LEU A 378 -32.94 16.57 -16.05
C LEU A 378 -33.69 15.27 -16.40
N GLU A 379 -33.09 14.12 -16.11
CA GLU A 379 -33.69 12.79 -16.28
C GLU A 379 -33.71 12.05 -14.92
N PRO A 380 -34.70 12.34 -14.07
CA PRO A 380 -34.79 11.71 -12.76
C PRO A 380 -34.95 10.20 -12.90
N LYS A 381 -34.19 9.46 -12.09
CA LYS A 381 -34.28 8.00 -12.01
C LYS A 381 -33.90 7.30 -13.33
N SER A 382 -32.91 7.81 -14.05
CA SER A 382 -32.29 7.06 -15.15
C SER A 382 -31.36 5.97 -14.60
N PRO A 383 -31.61 4.67 -14.84
CA PRO A 383 -30.80 3.58 -14.29
C PRO A 383 -29.34 3.63 -14.75
N ASP A 384 -29.10 4.01 -16.00
CA ASP A 384 -27.78 4.13 -16.61
C ASP A 384 -26.94 5.24 -15.96
N ILE A 385 -27.51 6.43 -15.73
CA ILE A 385 -26.81 7.54 -15.07
C ILE A 385 -26.53 7.19 -13.60
N LEU A 386 -27.47 6.54 -12.92
CA LEU A 386 -27.28 6.06 -11.53
C LEU A 386 -26.19 4.99 -11.45
N HIS A 387 -26.14 4.07 -12.41
CA HIS A 387 -25.10 3.04 -12.50
C HIS A 387 -23.72 3.68 -12.67
N GLU A 388 -23.58 4.59 -13.63
CA GLU A 388 -22.32 5.29 -13.91
C GLU A 388 -21.86 6.15 -12.73
N ARG A 389 -22.75 6.97 -12.16
CA ARG A 389 -22.43 7.77 -10.97
C ARG A 389 -22.09 6.89 -9.77
N GLY A 390 -22.75 5.75 -9.63
CA GLY A 390 -22.44 4.74 -8.63
C GLY A 390 -21.02 4.16 -8.77
N ILE A 391 -20.59 3.84 -9.99
CA ILE A 391 -19.23 3.38 -10.28
C ILE A 391 -18.20 4.47 -9.98
N ILE A 392 -18.48 5.71 -10.39
CA ILE A 392 -17.59 6.85 -10.17
C ILE A 392 -17.48 7.15 -8.67
N ASN A 393 -18.58 7.13 -7.93
CA ASN A 393 -18.59 7.25 -6.48
C ASN A 393 -17.73 6.15 -5.83
N PHE A 394 -17.86 4.90 -6.30
CA PHE A 394 -17.00 3.80 -5.84
C PHE A 394 -15.51 4.08 -6.10
N ARG A 395 -15.14 4.52 -7.31
CA ARG A 395 -13.75 4.86 -7.68
C ARG A 395 -13.22 6.05 -6.88
N SER A 396 -14.07 7.03 -6.58
CA SER A 396 -13.77 8.17 -5.71
C SER A 396 -13.71 7.82 -4.22
N LYS A 397 -13.99 6.55 -3.86
CA LYS A 397 -14.03 6.00 -2.50
C LYS A 397 -15.16 6.54 -1.61
N ASP A 398 -16.19 7.15 -2.21
CA ASP A 398 -17.47 7.37 -1.53
C ASP A 398 -18.38 6.14 -1.70
N PHE A 399 -18.08 5.12 -0.90
CA PHE A 399 -18.78 3.85 -0.92
C PHE A 399 -20.24 3.99 -0.48
N THR A 400 -20.55 4.93 0.42
CA THR A 400 -21.93 5.18 0.85
C THR A 400 -22.81 5.73 -0.28
N ALA A 401 -22.29 6.72 -1.04
CA ALA A 401 -22.98 7.25 -2.20
C ALA A 401 -23.09 6.20 -3.32
N ALA A 402 -22.04 5.39 -3.52
CA ALA A 402 -22.06 4.29 -4.48
C ALA A 402 -23.17 3.27 -4.17
N VAL A 403 -23.28 2.80 -2.92
CA VAL A 403 -24.35 1.87 -2.49
C VAL A 403 -25.72 2.49 -2.74
N LYS A 404 -25.91 3.77 -2.42
CA LYS A 404 -27.19 4.46 -2.62
C LYS A 404 -27.59 4.48 -4.09
N ASP A 405 -26.72 4.93 -4.98
CA ASP A 405 -27.01 5.06 -6.40
C ASP A 405 -27.23 3.69 -7.06
N LEU A 406 -26.34 2.72 -6.79
CA LEU A 406 -26.44 1.37 -7.34
C LEU A 406 -27.70 0.64 -6.84
N SER A 407 -28.10 0.85 -5.57
CA SER A 407 -29.34 0.30 -5.04
C SER A 407 -30.59 0.91 -5.69
N ILE A 408 -30.56 2.19 -6.06
CA ILE A 408 -31.67 2.83 -6.77
C ILE A 408 -31.72 2.34 -8.23
N CYS A 409 -30.56 2.23 -8.89
CA CYS A 409 -30.43 1.62 -10.22
C CYS A 409 -31.07 0.22 -10.25
N LEU A 410 -30.69 -0.66 -9.32
CA LEU A 410 -31.18 -2.05 -9.27
C LEU A 410 -32.67 -2.18 -8.90
N LYS A 411 -33.29 -1.15 -8.32
CA LYS A 411 -34.74 -1.12 -8.13
C LYS A 411 -35.49 -0.94 -9.45
N GLN A 412 -34.86 -0.31 -10.44
CA GLN A 412 -35.42 -0.03 -11.75
C GLN A 412 -35.01 -1.10 -12.77
N GLU A 413 -33.72 -1.44 -12.82
CA GLU A 413 -33.15 -2.49 -13.67
C GLU A 413 -32.64 -3.65 -12.81
N LYS A 414 -33.49 -4.66 -12.63
CA LYS A 414 -33.18 -5.80 -11.74
C LYS A 414 -32.20 -6.80 -12.32
N ASP A 415 -31.92 -6.72 -13.62
CA ASP A 415 -31.07 -7.61 -14.41
C ASP A 415 -29.70 -6.99 -14.74
N ASN A 416 -29.36 -5.85 -14.15
CA ASN A 416 -28.06 -5.21 -14.35
C ASN A 416 -26.96 -5.90 -13.52
N LYS A 417 -26.28 -6.88 -14.14
CA LYS A 417 -25.16 -7.62 -13.54
C LYS A 417 -23.99 -6.74 -13.10
N SER A 418 -23.65 -5.70 -13.87
CA SER A 418 -22.55 -4.78 -13.51
C SER A 418 -22.88 -3.99 -12.24
N ALA A 419 -24.11 -3.50 -12.12
CA ALA A 419 -24.56 -2.79 -10.92
C ALA A 419 -24.49 -3.68 -9.66
N TYR A 420 -24.86 -4.97 -9.75
CA TYR A 420 -24.69 -5.91 -8.64
C TYR A 420 -23.21 -6.14 -8.28
N THR A 421 -22.32 -6.25 -9.27
CA THR A 421 -20.89 -6.42 -9.03
C THR A 421 -20.30 -5.23 -8.26
N TYR A 422 -20.57 -4.01 -8.71
CA TYR A 422 -20.09 -2.80 -8.01
C TYR A 422 -20.78 -2.58 -6.66
N LEU A 423 -22.04 -3.00 -6.52
CA LEU A 423 -22.74 -2.96 -5.23
C LEU A 423 -22.07 -3.91 -4.22
N GLY A 424 -21.65 -5.11 -4.67
CA GLY A 424 -20.88 -6.05 -3.87
C GLY A 424 -19.56 -5.45 -3.38
N LEU A 425 -18.80 -4.80 -4.27
CA LEU A 425 -17.56 -4.11 -3.94
C LEU A 425 -17.75 -2.97 -2.92
N ALA A 426 -18.80 -2.17 -3.10
CA ALA A 426 -19.11 -1.07 -2.20
C ALA A 426 -19.54 -1.59 -0.80
N PHE A 427 -20.36 -2.65 -0.73
CA PHE A 427 -20.70 -3.29 0.54
C PHE A 427 -19.49 -3.92 1.22
N ALA A 428 -18.60 -4.57 0.48
CA ALA A 428 -17.37 -5.15 1.03
C ALA A 428 -16.50 -4.06 1.67
N SER A 429 -16.34 -2.93 0.99
CA SER A 429 -15.59 -1.77 1.49
C SER A 429 -16.20 -1.21 2.78
N LEU A 430 -17.53 -1.10 2.86
CA LEU A 430 -18.26 -0.69 4.08
C LEU A 430 -18.30 -1.77 5.18
N GLY A 431 -17.72 -2.95 4.94
CA GLY A 431 -17.71 -4.11 5.83
C GLY A 431 -19.05 -4.81 6.02
N GLU A 432 -19.98 -4.61 5.09
CA GLU A 432 -21.26 -5.32 5.03
C GLU A 432 -21.09 -6.65 4.25
N TYR A 433 -20.25 -7.56 4.78
CA TYR A 433 -19.74 -8.72 4.04
C TYR A 433 -20.83 -9.68 3.54
N THR A 434 -21.90 -9.88 4.31
CA THR A 434 -23.01 -10.76 3.89
C THR A 434 -23.74 -10.19 2.67
N LYS A 435 -24.05 -8.89 2.69
CA LYS A 435 -24.66 -8.19 1.56
C LYS A 435 -23.74 -8.13 0.35
N ALA A 436 -22.42 -8.04 0.58
CA ALA A 436 -21.43 -8.07 -0.48
C ALA A 436 -21.43 -9.42 -1.21
N GLU A 437 -21.35 -10.53 -0.48
CA GLU A 437 -21.41 -11.90 -1.04
C GLU A 437 -22.72 -12.13 -1.81
N GLU A 438 -23.86 -11.74 -1.23
CA GLU A 438 -25.17 -11.85 -1.89
C GLU A 438 -25.25 -11.06 -3.20
N ALA A 439 -24.71 -9.84 -3.24
CA ALA A 439 -24.71 -9.00 -4.45
C ALA A 439 -23.82 -9.60 -5.55
N HIS A 440 -22.62 -10.07 -5.21
CA HIS A 440 -21.74 -10.76 -6.17
C HIS A 440 -22.38 -12.04 -6.73
N LEU A 441 -22.98 -12.87 -5.88
CA LEU A 441 -23.66 -14.09 -6.30
C LEU A 441 -24.86 -13.80 -7.20
N LYS A 442 -25.62 -12.72 -6.94
CA LYS A 442 -26.71 -12.29 -7.83
C LYS A 442 -26.21 -11.89 -9.22
N SER A 443 -25.08 -11.19 -9.30
CA SER A 443 -24.45 -10.85 -10.60
C SER A 443 -24.13 -12.11 -11.41
N ILE A 444 -23.52 -13.11 -10.77
CA ILE A 444 -23.17 -14.41 -11.38
C ILE A 444 -24.42 -15.22 -11.76
N GLN A 445 -25.49 -15.16 -10.95
CA GLN A 445 -26.76 -15.82 -11.27
C GLN A 445 -27.43 -15.24 -12.52
N LEU A 446 -27.27 -13.94 -12.77
CA LEU A 446 -27.79 -13.28 -13.97
C LEU A 446 -26.99 -13.67 -15.22
N ASP A 447 -25.66 -13.77 -15.10
CA ASP A 447 -24.78 -14.21 -16.17
C ASP A 447 -23.55 -14.93 -15.60
N SER A 448 -23.53 -16.25 -15.71
CA SER A 448 -22.44 -17.09 -15.22
C SER A 448 -21.14 -16.90 -16.00
N ASN A 449 -21.20 -16.34 -17.21
CA ASN A 449 -20.03 -16.07 -18.05
C ASN A 449 -19.46 -14.66 -17.82
N TYR A 450 -20.05 -13.88 -16.90
CA TYR A 450 -19.56 -12.54 -16.60
C TYR A 450 -18.28 -12.59 -15.74
N LEU A 451 -17.14 -12.71 -16.42
CA LEU A 451 -15.79 -12.87 -15.83
C LEU A 451 -15.47 -11.88 -14.70
N GLU A 452 -15.87 -10.62 -14.87
CA GLU A 452 -15.60 -9.55 -13.91
C GLU A 452 -16.27 -9.81 -12.54
N ALA A 453 -17.48 -10.37 -12.53
CA ALA A 453 -18.17 -10.73 -11.29
C ALA A 453 -17.44 -11.82 -10.51
N TRP A 454 -16.98 -12.87 -11.21
CA TRP A 454 -16.19 -13.94 -10.61
C TRP A 454 -14.84 -13.46 -10.08
N LEU A 455 -14.12 -12.62 -10.85
CA LEU A 455 -12.85 -12.03 -10.42
C LEU A 455 -13.01 -11.19 -9.15
N HIS A 456 -14.06 -10.36 -9.08
CA HIS A 456 -14.33 -9.56 -7.89
C HIS A 456 -14.77 -10.40 -6.69
N LEU A 457 -15.55 -11.46 -6.90
CA LEU A 457 -15.89 -12.40 -5.84
C LEU A 457 -14.66 -13.17 -5.32
N ALA A 458 -13.76 -13.58 -6.21
CA ALA A 458 -12.49 -14.20 -5.83
C ALA A 458 -11.63 -13.24 -5.00
N GLN A 459 -11.51 -11.97 -5.42
CA GLN A 459 -10.82 -10.92 -4.67
C GLN A 459 -11.45 -10.68 -3.29
N PHE A 460 -12.78 -10.64 -3.21
CA PHE A 460 -13.52 -10.52 -1.95
C PHE A 460 -13.20 -11.67 -0.97
N TYR A 461 -13.23 -12.93 -1.43
CA TYR A 461 -12.87 -14.06 -0.57
C TYR A 461 -11.39 -14.06 -0.20
N GLN A 462 -10.51 -13.61 -1.09
CA GLN A 462 -9.09 -13.42 -0.79
C GLN A 462 -8.90 -12.43 0.37
N GLU A 463 -9.61 -11.30 0.38
CA GLU A 463 -9.55 -10.28 1.43
C GLU A 463 -10.13 -10.77 2.77
N LEU A 464 -11.19 -11.58 2.73
CA LEU A 464 -11.73 -12.26 3.90
C LEU A 464 -10.81 -13.36 4.46
N ALA A 465 -9.75 -13.72 3.73
CA ALA A 465 -8.87 -14.85 3.98
C ALA A 465 -9.55 -16.22 3.84
N ASP A 466 -10.62 -16.32 3.05
CA ASP A 466 -11.24 -17.59 2.64
C ASP A 466 -10.57 -18.10 1.35
N HIS A 467 -9.39 -18.70 1.51
CA HIS A 467 -8.60 -19.17 0.37
C HIS A 467 -9.30 -20.28 -0.42
N SER A 468 -10.16 -21.08 0.20
CA SER A 468 -10.83 -22.20 -0.46
C SER A 468 -11.85 -21.67 -1.45
N LYS A 469 -12.76 -20.80 -1.00
CA LYS A 469 -13.73 -20.16 -1.91
C LYS A 469 -13.06 -19.28 -2.95
N ALA A 470 -11.97 -18.58 -2.59
CA ALA A 470 -11.21 -17.78 -3.55
C ALA A 470 -10.66 -18.62 -4.71
N LEU A 471 -10.06 -19.78 -4.41
CA LEU A 471 -9.55 -20.70 -5.43
C LEU A 471 -10.66 -21.28 -6.29
N GLU A 472 -11.79 -21.68 -5.69
CA GLU A 472 -12.97 -22.16 -6.43
C GLU A 472 -13.47 -21.11 -7.44
N CYS A 473 -13.63 -19.85 -7.02
CA CYS A 473 -14.01 -18.76 -7.91
C CYS A 473 -12.99 -18.53 -9.03
N ILE A 474 -11.69 -18.63 -8.74
CA ILE A 474 -10.64 -18.48 -9.75
C ILE A 474 -10.70 -19.62 -10.77
N ASP A 475 -10.95 -20.84 -10.33
CA ASP A 475 -11.09 -21.99 -11.23
C ASP A 475 -12.29 -21.83 -12.16
N GLU A 476 -13.39 -21.23 -11.69
CA GLU A 476 -14.53 -20.85 -12.55
C GLU A 476 -14.14 -19.77 -13.59
N VAL A 477 -13.36 -18.75 -13.20
CA VAL A 477 -12.84 -17.75 -14.16
C VAL A 477 -12.04 -18.44 -15.27
N LEU A 478 -11.15 -19.37 -14.90
CA LEU A 478 -10.28 -20.08 -15.84
C LEU A 478 -11.03 -21.10 -16.71
N GLN A 479 -12.17 -21.61 -16.26
CA GLN A 479 -13.07 -22.44 -17.07
C GLN A 479 -13.76 -21.61 -18.16
N VAL A 480 -14.20 -20.38 -17.83
CA VAL A 480 -14.83 -19.48 -18.79
C VAL A 480 -13.80 -18.92 -19.78
N ASP A 481 -12.67 -18.41 -19.29
CA ASP A 481 -11.55 -17.96 -20.11
C ASP A 481 -10.19 -18.19 -19.43
N ASN A 482 -9.38 -19.05 -20.02
CA ASN A 482 -8.05 -19.40 -19.51
C ASN A 482 -6.95 -18.39 -19.89
N ARG A 483 -7.25 -17.34 -20.66
CA ARG A 483 -6.34 -16.25 -21.04
C ARG A 483 -6.49 -15.01 -20.17
N VAL A 484 -7.19 -15.11 -19.04
CA VAL A 484 -7.33 -14.02 -18.09
C VAL A 484 -6.13 -13.99 -17.13
N TRP A 485 -5.13 -13.14 -17.41
CA TRP A 485 -3.93 -13.05 -16.57
C TRP A 485 -4.24 -12.70 -15.10
N LYS A 486 -5.29 -11.89 -14.85
CA LYS A 486 -5.74 -11.51 -13.51
C LYS A 486 -6.11 -12.71 -12.65
N ALA A 487 -6.65 -13.78 -13.24
CA ALA A 487 -6.98 -15.01 -12.53
C ALA A 487 -5.71 -15.69 -11.99
N TYR A 488 -4.67 -15.80 -12.81
CA TYR A 488 -3.36 -16.33 -12.40
C TYR A 488 -2.65 -15.43 -11.38
N HIS A 489 -2.78 -14.10 -11.51
CA HIS A 489 -2.30 -13.16 -10.52
C HIS A 489 -2.97 -13.38 -9.16
N LEU A 490 -4.30 -13.44 -9.11
CA LEU A 490 -5.06 -13.69 -7.88
C LEU A 490 -4.70 -15.05 -7.27
N ARG A 491 -4.58 -16.10 -8.08
CA ARG A 491 -4.17 -17.43 -7.62
C ARG A 491 -2.75 -17.42 -7.06
N GLY A 492 -1.84 -16.74 -7.74
CA GLY A 492 -0.47 -16.49 -7.28
C GLY A 492 -0.43 -15.72 -5.96
N LEU A 493 -1.29 -14.72 -5.78
CA LEU A 493 -1.43 -13.95 -4.54
C LEU A 493 -1.93 -14.81 -3.38
N VAL A 494 -2.92 -15.67 -3.62
CA VAL A 494 -3.41 -16.63 -2.63
C VAL A 494 -2.29 -17.60 -2.23
N PHE A 495 -1.59 -18.21 -3.19
CA PHE A 495 -0.49 -19.12 -2.89
C PHE A 495 0.69 -18.42 -2.19
N HIS A 496 1.00 -17.18 -2.57
CA HIS A 496 1.99 -16.36 -1.85
C HIS A 496 1.57 -16.17 -0.39
N GLY A 497 0.31 -15.78 -0.14
CA GLY A 497 -0.24 -15.61 1.21
C GLY A 497 -0.24 -16.89 2.06
N LEU A 498 -0.42 -18.06 1.42
CA LEU A 498 -0.35 -19.38 2.06
C LEU A 498 1.10 -19.84 2.34
N GLY A 499 2.12 -19.10 1.88
CA GLY A 499 3.54 -19.49 1.95
C GLY A 499 3.93 -20.56 0.93
N GLU A 500 3.08 -20.84 -0.05
CA GLU A 500 3.29 -21.83 -1.13
C GLU A 500 3.98 -21.19 -2.35
N HIS A 501 5.11 -20.52 -2.11
CA HIS A 501 5.80 -19.68 -3.12
C HIS A 501 6.15 -20.42 -4.42
N ARG A 502 6.41 -21.74 -4.39
CA ARG A 502 6.70 -22.50 -5.62
C ARG A 502 5.48 -22.61 -6.53
N LYS A 503 4.28 -22.80 -5.97
CA LYS A 503 3.03 -22.80 -6.74
C LYS A 503 2.75 -21.39 -7.24
N ALA A 504 2.93 -20.37 -6.38
CA ALA A 504 2.79 -18.98 -6.79
C ALA A 504 3.69 -18.61 -7.99
N ILE A 505 4.96 -19.05 -8.01
CA ILE A 505 5.87 -18.83 -9.15
C ILE A 505 5.33 -19.44 -10.44
N GLN A 506 4.76 -20.65 -10.37
CA GLN A 506 4.18 -21.32 -11.54
C GLN A 506 3.00 -20.51 -12.11
N GLU A 507 2.06 -20.14 -11.24
CA GLU A 507 0.88 -19.35 -11.60
C GLU A 507 1.25 -18.00 -12.20
N LEU A 508 2.12 -17.24 -11.52
CA LEU A 508 2.53 -15.91 -11.96
C LEU A 508 3.33 -15.96 -13.27
N SER A 509 4.06 -17.06 -13.51
CA SER A 509 4.75 -17.25 -14.80
C SER A 509 3.79 -17.51 -15.95
N ILE A 510 2.66 -18.20 -15.70
CA ILE A 510 1.60 -18.36 -16.69
C ILE A 510 0.95 -16.98 -16.96
N GLY A 511 0.59 -16.24 -15.91
CA GLY A 511 0.05 -14.88 -16.04
C GLY A 511 0.94 -13.96 -16.88
N LEU A 512 2.25 -13.94 -16.60
CA LEU A 512 3.24 -13.16 -17.34
C LEU A 512 3.47 -13.62 -18.78
N SER A 513 3.13 -14.87 -19.12
CA SER A 513 3.18 -15.35 -20.50
C SER A 513 2.00 -14.86 -21.35
N ILE A 514 0.91 -14.42 -20.69
CA ILE A 514 -0.29 -13.86 -21.32
C ILE A 514 -0.16 -12.35 -21.44
N GLU A 515 0.12 -11.66 -20.33
CA GLU A 515 0.26 -10.21 -20.27
C GLU A 515 1.38 -9.81 -19.31
N SER A 516 2.23 -8.88 -19.73
CA SER A 516 3.29 -8.35 -18.87
C SER A 516 2.71 -7.36 -17.85
N SER A 517 2.52 -7.83 -16.61
CA SER A 517 2.00 -7.04 -15.49
C SER A 517 3.08 -6.78 -14.43
N ILE A 518 3.15 -5.53 -13.95
CA ILE A 518 4.07 -5.11 -12.89
C ILE A 518 3.76 -5.82 -11.56
N GLU A 519 2.48 -6.05 -11.27
CA GLU A 519 2.01 -6.77 -10.09
C GLU A 519 2.50 -8.21 -10.08
N CYS A 520 2.41 -8.89 -11.23
CA CYS A 520 2.92 -10.26 -11.37
C CYS A 520 4.44 -10.32 -11.25
N LEU A 521 5.17 -9.38 -11.86
CA LEU A 521 6.64 -9.31 -11.76
C LEU A 521 7.09 -9.13 -10.32
N TYR A 522 6.56 -8.14 -9.62
CA TYR A 522 6.90 -7.86 -8.23
C TYR A 522 6.62 -9.09 -7.33
N LEU A 523 5.42 -9.67 -7.45
CA LEU A 523 4.99 -10.78 -6.61
C LEU A 523 5.80 -12.06 -6.90
N ARG A 524 6.16 -12.32 -8.17
CA ARG A 524 7.00 -13.47 -8.53
C ARG A 524 8.44 -13.26 -8.06
N GLY A 525 8.96 -12.04 -8.14
CA GLY A 525 10.25 -11.65 -7.56
C GLY A 525 10.32 -11.92 -6.06
N SER A 526 9.25 -11.56 -5.32
CA SER A 526 9.08 -11.88 -3.89
C SER A 526 9.14 -13.39 -3.62
N CYS A 527 8.41 -14.18 -4.42
CA CYS A 527 8.42 -15.64 -4.28
C CYS A 527 9.81 -16.24 -4.57
N HIS A 528 10.50 -15.80 -5.62
CA HIS A 528 11.87 -16.24 -5.92
C HIS A 528 12.85 -15.86 -4.80
N HIS A 529 12.70 -14.67 -4.22
CA HIS A 529 13.48 -14.24 -3.05
C HIS A 529 13.26 -15.20 -1.88
N ALA A 530 12.01 -15.47 -1.51
CA ALA A 530 11.67 -16.35 -0.40
C ALA A 530 12.21 -17.79 -0.59
N VAL A 531 12.21 -18.31 -1.82
CA VAL A 531 12.72 -19.65 -2.14
C VAL A 531 14.26 -19.72 -2.25
N GLY A 532 14.94 -18.57 -2.30
CA GLY A 532 16.39 -18.48 -2.46
C GLY A 532 16.87 -18.54 -3.91
N GLU A 533 15.98 -18.30 -4.87
CA GLU A 533 16.27 -18.18 -6.30
C GLU A 533 16.65 -16.73 -6.64
N TYR A 534 17.68 -16.21 -5.96
CA TYR A 534 18.02 -14.77 -5.94
C TYR A 534 18.30 -14.16 -7.31
N ARG A 535 18.79 -14.95 -8.28
CA ARG A 535 18.99 -14.47 -9.65
C ARG A 535 17.67 -14.04 -10.29
N GLU A 536 16.68 -14.91 -10.24
CA GLU A 536 15.38 -14.66 -10.86
C GLU A 536 14.63 -13.58 -10.08
N ALA A 537 14.78 -13.55 -8.75
CA ALA A 537 14.26 -12.46 -7.92
C ALA A 537 14.78 -11.08 -8.36
N VAL A 538 16.11 -10.93 -8.48
CA VAL A 538 16.73 -9.66 -8.92
C VAL A 538 16.29 -9.28 -10.33
N LYS A 539 16.18 -10.26 -11.23
CA LYS A 539 15.70 -10.04 -12.60
C LYS A 539 14.27 -9.50 -12.63
N ASP A 540 13.36 -10.10 -11.87
CA ASP A 540 11.96 -9.67 -11.81
C ASP A 540 11.81 -8.30 -11.13
N TYR A 541 12.61 -8.01 -10.09
CA TYR A 541 12.62 -6.68 -9.47
C TYR A 541 13.17 -5.61 -10.40
N ASP A 542 14.24 -5.89 -11.15
CA ASP A 542 14.76 -4.95 -12.15
C ASP A 542 13.70 -4.67 -13.23
N ALA A 543 13.06 -5.72 -13.75
CA ALA A 543 11.96 -5.56 -14.69
C ALA A 543 10.79 -4.74 -14.10
N THR A 544 10.52 -4.85 -12.80
CA THR A 544 9.50 -4.04 -12.10
C THR A 544 9.87 -2.56 -12.06
N VAL A 545 11.13 -2.25 -11.75
CA VAL A 545 11.66 -0.88 -11.65
C VAL A 545 11.71 -0.21 -13.04
N ASP A 546 11.95 -0.97 -14.10
CA ASP A 546 12.10 -0.46 -15.46
C ASP A 546 10.75 -0.22 -16.20
N VAL A 547 9.62 -0.60 -15.62
CA VAL A 547 8.28 -0.41 -16.24
C VAL A 547 7.92 1.07 -16.30
N GLU A 548 7.58 1.59 -17.48
CA GLU A 548 6.99 2.93 -17.60
C GLU A 548 5.59 2.95 -16.98
N LEU A 549 5.34 3.94 -16.11
CA LEU A 549 4.13 3.98 -15.30
C LEU A 549 3.05 4.87 -15.91
N ASP A 550 1.83 4.39 -15.80
CA ASP A 550 0.58 5.10 -16.07
C ASP A 550 -0.15 5.52 -14.77
N ALA A 551 0.28 5.03 -13.60
CA ALA A 551 -0.43 5.24 -12.32
C ALA A 551 0.49 5.31 -11.07
N VAL A 552 0.07 6.10 -10.07
CA VAL A 552 0.78 6.28 -8.78
C VAL A 552 0.79 4.99 -7.94
N GLU A 553 -0.23 4.14 -8.03
CA GLU A 553 -0.29 2.89 -7.27
C GLU A 553 0.81 1.92 -7.70
N LYS A 554 1.10 1.88 -9.00
CA LYS A 554 2.18 1.08 -9.57
C LYS A 554 3.56 1.66 -9.22
N PHE A 555 3.66 2.96 -8.96
CA PHE A 555 4.88 3.60 -8.46
C PHE A 555 5.33 3.08 -7.09
N VAL A 556 4.37 2.76 -6.21
CA VAL A 556 4.69 2.14 -4.90
C VAL A 556 5.35 0.77 -5.09
N LEU A 557 4.91 -0.01 -6.09
CA LEU A 557 5.51 -1.32 -6.40
C LEU A 557 6.94 -1.19 -6.89
N GLN A 558 7.28 -0.15 -7.66
CA GLN A 558 8.68 0.12 -8.05
C GLN A 558 9.56 0.44 -6.86
N CYS A 559 9.07 1.29 -5.95
CA CYS A 559 9.79 1.60 -4.72
C CYS A 559 10.01 0.33 -3.88
N LEU A 560 8.98 -0.50 -3.73
CA LEU A 560 9.12 -1.77 -3.02
C LEU A 560 10.08 -2.73 -3.72
N ALA A 561 10.01 -2.87 -5.04
CA ALA A 561 10.91 -3.72 -5.83
C ALA A 561 12.37 -3.34 -5.63
N PHE A 562 12.66 -2.04 -5.55
CA PHE A 562 13.98 -1.54 -5.22
C PHE A 562 14.49 -2.08 -3.88
N TYR A 563 13.73 -1.88 -2.79
CA TYR A 563 14.15 -2.33 -1.45
C TYR A 563 14.29 -3.85 -1.41
N GLN A 564 13.35 -4.55 -2.05
CA GLN A 564 13.34 -6.01 -2.10
C GLN A 564 14.50 -6.60 -2.90
N LYS A 565 14.93 -5.93 -3.97
CA LYS A 565 16.15 -6.28 -4.69
C LYS A 565 17.38 -6.21 -3.80
N GLU A 566 17.55 -5.11 -3.07
CA GLU A 566 18.71 -4.95 -2.18
C GLU A 566 18.71 -5.99 -1.06
N LEU A 567 17.54 -6.28 -0.47
CA LEU A 567 17.42 -7.32 0.56
C LEU A 567 17.67 -8.73 0.00
N ALA A 568 17.29 -8.99 -1.26
CA ALA A 568 17.62 -10.24 -1.93
C ALA A 568 19.12 -10.39 -2.14
N LEU A 569 19.82 -9.31 -2.51
CA LEU A 569 21.28 -9.29 -2.62
C LEU A 569 21.97 -9.48 -1.27
N TYR A 570 21.48 -8.81 -0.22
CA TYR A 570 21.97 -8.99 1.15
C TYR A 570 21.83 -10.45 1.59
N THR A 571 20.63 -11.03 1.47
CA THR A 571 20.36 -12.41 1.86
C THR A 571 21.24 -13.37 1.05
N ALA A 572 21.38 -13.14 -0.26
CA ALA A 572 22.28 -13.90 -1.13
C ALA A 572 23.75 -13.85 -0.65
N SER A 573 24.21 -12.70 -0.17
CA SER A 573 25.58 -12.51 0.36
C SER A 573 25.84 -13.32 1.64
N LYS A 574 24.80 -13.55 2.45
CA LYS A 574 24.84 -14.27 3.73
C LYS A 574 24.50 -15.75 3.63
N VAL A 575 24.16 -16.26 2.44
CA VAL A 575 23.75 -17.67 2.21
C VAL A 575 24.71 -18.70 2.82
N SER A 576 26.02 -18.48 2.69
CA SER A 576 27.04 -19.41 3.20
C SER A 576 27.51 -19.10 4.62
N SER A 577 27.09 -17.98 5.20
CA SER A 577 27.41 -17.60 6.57
C SER A 577 26.54 -18.39 7.54
N GLU A 578 27.01 -18.52 8.78
CA GLU A 578 26.19 -19.09 9.84
C GLU A 578 24.94 -18.24 10.07
N PHE A 579 23.80 -18.89 10.33
CA PHE A 579 22.52 -18.18 10.40
C PHE A 579 22.48 -17.13 11.52
N PHE A 580 23.21 -17.34 12.61
CA PHE A 580 23.28 -16.35 13.69
C PHE A 580 23.90 -15.00 13.24
N CYS A 581 24.70 -15.00 12.16
CA CYS A 581 25.29 -13.81 11.54
C CYS A 581 24.34 -13.09 10.55
N PHE A 582 23.11 -13.58 10.38
CA PHE A 582 22.05 -12.88 9.67
C PHE A 582 21.48 -11.82 10.62
N ASP A 583 21.71 -10.55 10.30
CA ASP A 583 21.38 -9.40 11.13
C ASP A 583 21.06 -8.19 10.25
N ILE A 584 19.80 -8.09 9.82
CA ILE A 584 19.33 -6.95 9.02
C ILE A 584 19.47 -5.65 9.82
N ASP A 585 19.24 -5.69 11.13
CA ASP A 585 19.23 -4.50 11.96
C ASP A 585 20.61 -3.88 12.15
N GLY A 586 21.65 -4.71 12.26
CA GLY A 586 23.04 -4.28 12.36
C GLY A 586 23.75 -4.06 11.01
N ASP A 587 23.43 -4.85 9.98
CA ASP A 587 24.15 -4.80 8.70
C ASP A 587 23.55 -3.80 7.68
N ILE A 588 22.24 -3.53 7.75
CA ILE A 588 21.56 -2.63 6.81
C ILE A 588 21.44 -1.23 7.40
N ASP A 589 21.75 -0.23 6.59
CA ASP A 589 21.74 1.17 6.97
C ASP A 589 20.38 1.61 7.56
N PRO A 590 20.38 2.37 8.68
CA PRO A 590 19.15 2.86 9.30
C PRO A 590 18.24 3.66 8.37
N MET A 591 18.79 4.51 7.49
CA MET A 591 18.01 5.32 6.55
C MET A 591 17.33 4.45 5.50
N PHE A 592 18.02 3.42 5.00
CA PHE A 592 17.42 2.43 4.10
C PHE A 592 16.22 1.74 4.74
N LYS A 593 16.38 1.26 5.99
CA LYS A 593 15.30 0.57 6.72
C LYS A 593 14.12 1.50 6.95
N GLU A 594 14.37 2.75 7.30
CA GLU A 594 13.32 3.76 7.52
C GLU A 594 12.49 4.00 6.25
N TYR A 595 13.16 4.28 5.13
CA TYR A 595 12.51 4.49 3.85
C TYR A 595 11.75 3.25 3.36
N TRP A 596 12.31 2.05 3.57
CA TRP A 596 11.63 0.80 3.27
C TRP A 596 10.35 0.63 4.10
N CYS A 597 10.41 0.90 5.41
CA CYS A 597 9.24 0.82 6.31
C CYS A 597 8.12 1.78 5.88
N LYS A 598 8.48 2.99 5.44
CA LYS A 598 7.56 4.02 4.95
C LYS A 598 7.10 3.83 3.50
N ARG A 599 7.78 2.98 2.74
CA ARG A 599 7.57 2.81 1.29
C ARG A 599 7.84 4.10 0.50
N LEU A 600 8.87 4.86 0.89
CA LEU A 600 9.26 6.10 0.22
C LEU A 600 9.99 5.84 -1.10
N HIS A 601 10.15 6.89 -1.91
CA HIS A 601 10.98 6.84 -3.11
C HIS A 601 12.45 6.60 -2.72
N PRO A 602 13.16 5.65 -3.37
CA PRO A 602 14.55 5.33 -3.03
C PRO A 602 15.59 6.37 -3.48
N LYS A 603 15.21 7.56 -3.98
CA LYS A 603 16.13 8.52 -4.58
C LYS A 603 17.24 8.93 -3.61
N ASP A 604 16.85 9.36 -2.41
CA ASP A 604 17.79 9.79 -1.38
C ASP A 604 18.66 8.64 -0.87
N VAL A 605 18.07 7.45 -0.74
CA VAL A 605 18.76 6.23 -0.28
C VAL A 605 19.81 5.78 -1.29
N CYS A 606 19.51 5.88 -2.59
CA CYS A 606 20.42 5.49 -3.67
C CYS A 606 21.72 6.30 -3.70
N GLU A 607 21.66 7.55 -3.26
CA GLU A 607 22.81 8.48 -3.27
C GLU A 607 23.62 8.40 -1.98
N LYS A 608 22.95 8.12 -0.84
CA LYS A 608 23.53 8.21 0.50
C LYS A 608 23.90 6.86 1.12
N VAL A 609 23.25 5.76 0.71
CA VAL A 609 23.43 4.44 1.33
C VAL A 609 24.23 3.50 0.44
N TYR A 610 25.11 2.71 1.08
CA TYR A 610 25.87 1.66 0.41
C TYR A 610 24.95 0.58 -0.20
N ARG A 611 25.10 0.37 -1.51
CA ARG A 611 24.38 -0.67 -2.27
C ARG A 611 24.90 -2.05 -1.95
N GLN A 612 23.99 -3.01 -1.85
CA GLN A 612 24.35 -4.39 -1.56
C GLN A 612 25.17 -5.00 -2.70
N PRO A 613 26.15 -5.86 -2.39
CA PRO A 613 27.06 -6.39 -3.40
C PRO A 613 26.30 -7.18 -4.46
N PRO A 614 26.69 -7.09 -5.75
CA PRO A 614 26.04 -7.84 -6.81
C PRO A 614 26.18 -9.35 -6.60
N LEU A 615 25.28 -10.13 -7.20
CA LEU A 615 25.28 -11.58 -7.08
C LEU A 615 26.64 -12.19 -7.48
N ARG A 616 27.22 -12.98 -6.57
CA ARG A 616 28.45 -13.75 -6.83
C ARG A 616 28.25 -14.72 -7.98
N GLU A 617 29.33 -15.02 -8.71
CA GLU A 617 29.29 -15.87 -9.91
C GLU A 617 28.88 -17.33 -9.64
N SER A 618 29.07 -17.82 -8.42
CA SER A 618 28.54 -19.12 -7.98
C SER A 618 27.01 -19.14 -7.86
N LEU A 619 26.41 -18.03 -7.40
CA LEU A 619 24.95 -17.86 -7.26
C LEU A 619 24.30 -17.43 -8.58
N LYS A 620 25.10 -16.89 -9.51
CA LYS A 620 24.73 -16.73 -10.92
C LYS A 620 24.37 -18.06 -11.61
N LYS A 621 24.73 -19.25 -11.09
CA LYS A 621 24.22 -20.52 -11.67
C LYS A 621 22.84 -20.95 -11.14
N GLY A 622 22.22 -20.14 -10.28
CA GLY A 622 20.78 -20.16 -10.01
C GLY A 622 20.27 -21.16 -8.97
N LYS A 623 21.13 -21.86 -8.22
CA LYS A 623 20.67 -22.80 -7.18
C LYS A 623 21.52 -22.73 -5.93
N LEU A 624 20.86 -22.72 -4.76
CA LEU A 624 21.46 -23.10 -3.47
C LEU A 624 22.23 -24.42 -3.67
N LYS A 625 23.36 -24.61 -2.98
CA LYS A 625 24.16 -25.83 -3.16
C LYS A 625 23.26 -27.03 -2.89
N LYS A 626 23.24 -28.04 -3.76
CA LYS A 626 22.42 -29.27 -3.59
C LYS A 626 22.61 -29.93 -2.21
N GLN A 627 23.75 -29.71 -1.56
CA GLN A 627 24.06 -30.18 -0.21
C GLN A 627 23.26 -29.47 0.90
N ASP A 628 22.84 -28.22 0.71
CA ASP A 628 22.00 -27.48 1.68
C ASP A 628 20.55 -27.98 1.69
N LEU A 629 20.14 -28.71 0.64
CA LEU A 629 18.80 -29.28 0.43
C LEU A 629 18.64 -30.72 0.91
N ALA A 630 19.72 -31.41 1.32
CA ALA A 630 19.63 -32.81 1.72
C ALA A 630 18.94 -32.95 3.09
N ILE A 631 17.63 -33.22 3.08
CA ILE A 631 16.86 -33.51 4.28
C ILE A 631 17.18 -34.94 4.73
N THR A 632 17.99 -35.05 5.79
CA THR A 632 18.23 -36.31 6.47
C THR A 632 17.01 -36.70 7.32
N LYS A 633 16.84 -37.99 7.65
CA LYS A 633 15.74 -38.46 8.52
C LYS A 633 15.64 -37.67 9.85
N PRO A 634 16.74 -37.32 10.55
CA PRO A 634 16.69 -36.44 11.71
C PRO A 634 16.15 -35.04 11.41
N LYS A 635 16.56 -34.41 10.30
CA LYS A 635 16.03 -33.09 9.88
C LYS A 635 14.55 -33.16 9.53
N ALA A 636 14.09 -34.22 8.87
CA ALA A 636 12.67 -34.42 8.58
C ALA A 636 11.82 -34.55 9.86
N ASN A 637 12.29 -35.31 10.84
CA ASN A 637 11.62 -35.46 12.13
C ASN A 637 11.58 -34.15 12.91
N LEU A 638 12.69 -33.39 12.90
CA LEU A 638 12.75 -32.04 13.46
C LEU A 638 11.71 -31.12 12.81
N LEU A 639 11.67 -31.07 11.47
CA LEU A 639 10.72 -30.22 10.74
C LEU A 639 9.26 -30.59 11.02
N ARG A 640 8.93 -31.90 11.11
CA ARG A 640 7.58 -32.34 11.47
C ARG A 640 7.15 -31.86 12.86
N PHE A 641 8.06 -31.95 13.83
CA PHE A 641 7.82 -31.47 15.19
C PHE A 641 7.64 -29.95 15.21
N THR A 642 8.51 -29.21 14.52
CA THR A 642 8.39 -27.74 14.46
C THR A 642 7.15 -27.30 13.70
N ASP A 643 6.73 -27.97 12.63
CA ASP A 643 5.50 -27.63 11.90
C ASP A 643 4.26 -27.80 12.79
N MET A 644 4.24 -28.79 13.69
CA MET A 644 3.16 -29.00 14.65
C MET A 644 3.04 -27.84 15.65
N ILE A 645 4.17 -27.41 16.22
CA ILE A 645 4.23 -26.24 17.13
C ILE A 645 3.88 -24.96 16.37
N GLY A 646 4.44 -24.81 15.17
CA GLY A 646 4.28 -23.65 14.30
C GLY A 646 2.84 -23.32 13.99
N LYS A 647 2.01 -24.33 13.70
CA LYS A 647 0.57 -24.14 13.43
C LYS A 647 -0.20 -23.51 14.60
N LYS A 648 0.36 -23.52 15.82
CA LYS A 648 -0.29 -22.94 17.00
C LYS A 648 -0.33 -21.41 16.98
N ILE A 649 0.49 -20.76 16.16
CA ILE A 649 0.48 -19.29 16.04
C ILE A 649 -0.68 -18.75 15.18
N GLN A 650 -1.47 -19.62 14.56
CA GLN A 650 -2.53 -19.22 13.65
C GLN A 650 -3.68 -18.52 14.38
N TYR A 651 -4.01 -17.29 13.96
CA TYR A 651 -5.28 -16.68 14.30
C TYR A 651 -6.41 -17.23 13.44
N PHE A 652 -7.49 -17.65 14.10
CA PHE A 652 -8.74 -18.07 13.46
C PHE A 652 -9.73 -16.90 13.44
N CYS A 653 -9.32 -15.83 12.76
CA CYS A 653 -10.06 -14.58 12.59
C CYS A 653 -10.10 -14.19 11.10
N PRO A 654 -11.14 -13.45 10.63
CA PRO A 654 -11.18 -12.92 9.27
C PRO A 654 -9.93 -12.09 8.92
N GLY A 655 -9.47 -12.19 7.67
CA GLY A 655 -8.29 -11.44 7.20
C GLY A 655 -6.93 -11.97 7.67
N PHE A 656 -6.89 -13.16 8.28
CA PHE A 656 -5.65 -13.89 8.60
C PHE A 656 -5.58 -15.22 7.85
N LEU A 657 -4.71 -15.30 6.84
CA LEU A 657 -4.47 -16.52 6.08
C LEU A 657 -3.49 -17.46 6.80
N PRO A 658 -3.66 -18.79 6.71
CA PRO A 658 -2.68 -19.75 7.19
C PRO A 658 -1.45 -19.75 6.29
N ASN A 659 -0.32 -19.29 6.81
CA ASN A 659 0.95 -19.27 6.08
C ASN A 659 1.86 -20.40 6.56
N ARG A 660 2.07 -21.41 5.71
CA ARG A 660 2.90 -22.60 6.00
C ARG A 660 4.34 -22.23 6.35
N ARG A 661 4.89 -21.23 5.67
CA ARG A 661 6.27 -20.75 5.85
C ARG A 661 6.45 -20.05 7.18
N GLN A 662 5.52 -19.18 7.56
CA GLN A 662 5.50 -18.55 8.88
C GLN A 662 5.28 -19.57 10.00
N HIS A 663 4.41 -20.56 9.81
CA HIS A 663 4.23 -21.65 10.79
C HIS A 663 5.55 -22.40 11.01
N ARG A 664 6.22 -22.83 9.93
CA ARG A 664 7.51 -23.52 10.08
C ARG A 664 8.56 -22.65 10.75
N MET A 665 8.66 -21.38 10.35
CA MET A 665 9.54 -20.41 11.01
C MET A 665 9.25 -20.34 12.50
N ALA A 666 7.99 -20.18 12.89
CA ALA A 666 7.58 -20.07 14.28
C ALA A 666 7.98 -21.31 15.07
N GLY A 667 7.75 -22.51 14.53
CA GLY A 667 8.16 -23.75 15.18
C GLY A 667 9.66 -23.88 15.39
N LEU A 668 10.46 -23.53 14.38
CA LEU A 668 11.93 -23.53 14.47
C LEU A 668 12.42 -22.49 15.49
N ALA A 669 11.83 -21.30 15.48
CA ALA A 669 12.14 -20.24 16.43
C ALA A 669 11.78 -20.62 17.87
N VAL A 670 10.58 -21.19 18.11
CA VAL A 670 10.15 -21.68 19.43
C VAL A 670 11.14 -22.70 19.97
N LEU A 671 11.54 -23.67 19.16
CA LEU A 671 12.47 -24.71 19.58
C LEU A 671 13.89 -24.16 19.83
N GLU A 672 14.39 -23.27 18.98
CA GLU A 672 15.69 -22.63 19.18
C GLU A 672 15.73 -21.79 20.46
N ILE A 673 14.66 -21.01 20.71
CA ILE A 673 14.50 -20.22 21.95
C ILE A 673 14.47 -21.16 23.15
N ALA A 674 13.67 -22.23 23.09
CA ALA A 674 13.59 -23.21 24.17
C ALA A 674 14.95 -23.84 24.49
N GLN A 675 15.71 -24.22 23.46
CA GLN A 675 17.05 -24.78 23.58
C GLN A 675 18.04 -23.76 24.19
N LYS A 676 18.04 -22.51 23.74
CA LYS A 676 18.93 -21.45 24.26
C LYS A 676 18.59 -21.07 25.71
N VAL A 677 17.32 -20.80 25.99
CA VAL A 677 16.85 -20.39 27.32
C VAL A 677 17.04 -21.51 28.34
N SER A 678 16.71 -22.76 28.00
CA SER A 678 16.91 -23.91 28.90
C SER A 678 18.39 -24.12 29.27
N LYS A 679 19.32 -23.88 28.34
CA LYS A 679 20.77 -23.88 28.62
C LYS A 679 21.17 -22.74 29.56
N ALA A 680 20.65 -21.52 29.34
CA ALA A 680 20.92 -20.35 30.18
C ALA A 680 20.41 -20.57 31.61
N TRP A 681 19.14 -20.94 31.78
CA TRP A 681 18.53 -21.24 33.08
C TRP A 681 19.26 -22.36 33.83
N ARG A 682 19.78 -23.38 33.12
CA ARG A 682 20.61 -24.43 33.76
C ARG A 682 21.90 -23.86 34.37
N ILE A 683 22.55 -22.92 33.68
CA ILE A 683 23.78 -22.29 34.16
C ILE A 683 23.48 -21.40 35.36
N GLU A 684 22.40 -20.64 35.29
CA GLU A 684 21.95 -19.73 36.34
C GLU A 684 21.56 -20.49 37.62
N TRP A 685 20.70 -21.50 37.53
CA TRP A 685 20.34 -22.38 38.65
C TRP A 685 21.58 -23.00 39.34
N ARG A 686 22.57 -23.45 38.54
CA ARG A 686 23.84 -23.98 39.09
C ARG A 686 24.65 -22.93 39.83
N ASN A 687 24.57 -21.67 39.45
CA ASN A 687 25.30 -20.58 40.10
C ASN A 687 24.59 -20.14 41.39
N SER A 688 23.26 -20.04 41.38
CA SER A 688 22.44 -19.72 42.56
C SER A 688 22.64 -20.76 43.67
N ASN A 689 22.68 -22.05 43.32
CA ASN A 689 22.94 -23.14 44.28
C ASN A 689 24.40 -23.26 44.72
N LYS A 690 25.36 -22.63 44.03
CA LYS A 690 26.77 -22.57 44.47
C LYS A 690 27.04 -21.40 45.40
N GLY A 691 26.28 -20.31 45.29
CA GLY A 691 26.35 -19.15 46.18
C GLY A 691 25.96 -19.47 47.63
N THR A 692 25.05 -20.42 47.82
CA THR A 692 24.60 -20.87 49.15
C THR A 692 25.55 -21.85 49.85
N ALA A 693 26.55 -22.40 49.15
CA ALA A 693 27.44 -23.45 49.67
C ALA A 693 28.88 -23.00 50.01
N LYS A 694 29.24 -21.72 49.82
CA LYS A 694 30.63 -21.24 50.06
C LYS A 694 30.71 -19.89 50.77
N ASN A 695 30.17 -19.81 51.99
CA ASN A 695 30.73 -18.93 53.01
C ASN A 695 31.70 -19.72 53.89
N GLY A 696 32.89 -19.95 53.36
CA GLY A 696 33.94 -20.69 54.06
C GLY A 696 35.27 -20.67 53.31
N LYS A 697 36.15 -19.76 53.74
CA LYS A 697 37.59 -19.62 53.43
C LYS A 697 37.96 -18.96 52.09
N LYS A 698 38.33 -17.67 52.23
CA LYS A 698 39.32 -16.99 51.39
C LYS A 698 40.57 -17.87 51.23
N ASN A 699 41.14 -17.91 50.02
CA ASN A 699 42.59 -17.99 49.90
C ASN A 699 43.11 -17.29 48.63
N ARG A 700 44.08 -16.42 48.88
CA ARG A 700 44.94 -15.75 47.91
C ARG A 700 45.71 -16.77 47.09
N ARG A 701 45.80 -16.60 45.77
CA ARG A 701 47.00 -17.01 45.01
C ARG A 701 47.17 -16.17 43.74
N ARG A 702 48.22 -15.35 43.75
CA ARG A 702 48.89 -14.81 42.56
C ARG A 702 49.51 -15.99 41.78
N GLU A 703 49.40 -15.99 40.46
CA GLU A 703 50.37 -16.62 39.53
C GLU A 703 50.04 -16.12 38.11
N ARG A 704 50.88 -15.23 37.58
CA ARG A 704 51.94 -15.47 36.57
C ARG A 704 51.41 -15.38 35.12
N ILE A 705 51.68 -14.23 34.53
CA ILE A 705 51.59 -13.95 33.09
C ILE A 705 52.67 -14.78 32.39
N ASN A 706 52.25 -15.73 31.55
CA ASN A 706 53.10 -16.31 30.51
C ASN A 706 52.68 -15.71 29.17
N MET A 707 53.53 -14.80 28.67
CA MET A 707 53.56 -14.41 27.27
C MET A 707 54.10 -15.57 26.43
N LEU A 708 53.44 -15.89 25.31
CA LEU A 708 54.02 -16.68 24.23
C LEU A 708 53.62 -16.12 22.85
N SER A 709 54.62 -15.45 22.28
CA SER A 709 54.98 -15.24 20.86
C SER A 709 53.92 -14.82 19.83
N GLN A 710 54.03 -13.54 19.43
CA GLN A 710 53.89 -13.13 18.04
C GLN A 710 55.12 -13.57 17.23
N ASN A 711 54.86 -14.10 16.03
CA ASN A 711 55.68 -13.99 14.83
C ASN A 711 54.81 -14.48 13.66
N ARG A 712 54.86 -13.94 12.44
CA ARG A 712 55.42 -12.70 11.89
C ARG A 712 55.11 -12.77 10.40
N GLY A 713 54.77 -11.62 9.81
CA GLY A 713 55.02 -11.28 8.40
C GLY A 713 54.06 -11.93 7.39
N GLY A 714 53.42 -11.19 6.50
CA GLY A 714 53.77 -9.90 5.90
C GLY A 714 53.42 -10.04 4.40
N ALA A 715 53.20 -8.99 3.61
CA ALA A 715 53.33 -7.57 3.86
C ALA A 715 52.57 -6.81 2.76
N GLY A 716 52.12 -5.61 3.12
CA GLY A 716 52.26 -4.42 2.29
C GLY A 716 51.02 -4.00 1.50
N CYS A 717 50.58 -2.76 1.52
CA CYS A 717 50.96 -1.60 2.34
C CYS A 717 49.83 -0.57 2.19
N SER A 718 49.58 0.11 3.29
CA SER A 718 48.80 1.34 3.47
C SER A 718 49.25 2.46 2.52
N THR A 719 48.44 3.50 2.30
CA THR A 719 48.60 4.75 3.08
C THR A 719 47.29 5.46 3.43
N SER A 720 47.34 6.08 4.61
CA SER A 720 46.41 6.88 5.42
C SER A 720 45.97 8.23 4.78
N THR A 721 45.07 9.07 5.33
CA THR A 721 44.96 9.55 6.73
C THR A 721 43.69 10.43 6.94
N SER A 722 43.32 10.58 8.23
CA SER A 722 42.62 11.67 8.95
C SER A 722 41.08 11.74 9.04
N SER A 723 40.57 11.14 10.12
CA SER A 723 39.73 11.68 11.22
C SER A 723 38.69 12.79 10.97
N GLU A 724 37.44 12.51 11.39
CA GLU A 724 36.74 13.30 12.42
C GLU A 724 35.58 12.48 13.05
N THR A 725 35.22 12.89 14.25
CA THR A 725 34.49 12.18 15.31
C THR A 725 32.99 11.93 15.05
N SER A 726 32.52 10.71 15.36
CA SER A 726 31.10 10.39 15.54
C SER A 726 30.94 9.58 16.83
N THR A 727 30.25 10.17 17.81
CA THR A 727 29.78 9.56 19.05
C THR A 727 28.81 8.41 18.76
N GLY A 728 29.37 7.22 18.51
CA GLY A 728 28.64 5.98 18.55
C GLY A 728 28.58 5.46 19.98
N TYR A 729 27.38 5.19 20.49
CA TYR A 729 27.17 4.23 21.56
C TYR A 729 27.55 2.83 21.05
N ALA A 730 28.86 2.63 20.92
CA ALA A 730 29.45 1.31 20.86
C ALA A 730 29.36 0.73 22.26
N SER A 731 28.78 -0.47 22.33
CA SER A 731 28.82 -1.36 23.48
C SER A 731 30.13 -1.21 24.25
N LEU A 732 30.03 -0.74 25.48
CA LEU A 732 31.09 -0.83 26.46
C LEU A 732 31.25 -2.33 26.77
N GLU A 733 32.01 -3.05 25.94
CA GLU A 733 32.62 -4.30 26.37
C GLU A 733 33.70 -3.94 27.37
N ASP A 734 33.26 -3.68 28.60
CA ASP A 734 34.12 -3.70 29.74
C ASP A 734 34.54 -5.15 29.94
N ARG A 735 35.81 -5.44 29.61
CA ARG A 735 36.50 -6.65 30.03
C ARG A 735 36.64 -6.61 31.56
N SER A 736 35.53 -6.84 32.23
CA SER A 736 35.45 -7.20 33.64
C SER A 736 34.98 -8.65 33.70
N SER A 737 35.67 -9.45 34.51
CA SER A 737 35.42 -10.87 34.70
C SER A 737 34.01 -11.13 35.26
N GLY A 738 33.07 -11.48 34.39
CA GLY A 738 31.72 -11.96 34.72
C GLY A 738 31.06 -12.57 33.48
N ARG A 739 30.53 -13.78 33.56
CA ARG A 739 29.93 -14.50 32.41
C ARG A 739 28.66 -13.77 31.95
N SER A 740 28.52 -13.49 30.66
CA SER A 740 27.31 -12.92 30.06
C SER A 740 26.07 -13.77 30.41
N ILE A 741 25.10 -13.13 31.08
CA ILE A 741 23.77 -13.64 31.38
C ILE A 741 22.87 -13.31 30.19
N LEU A 742 22.02 -14.25 29.74
CA LEU A 742 21.10 -14.06 28.62
C LEU A 742 20.08 -12.97 28.96
N SER A 743 19.99 -11.92 28.14
CA SER A 743 19.02 -10.82 28.33
C SER A 743 17.68 -11.12 27.65
N TRP A 744 16.64 -10.34 27.99
CA TRP A 744 15.35 -10.42 27.29
C TRP A 744 15.51 -10.09 25.80
N GLN A 745 16.39 -9.13 25.47
CA GLN A 745 16.63 -8.71 24.10
C GLN A 745 17.26 -9.83 23.26
N ASP A 746 18.15 -10.65 23.85
CA ASP A 746 18.75 -11.81 23.18
C ASP A 746 17.71 -12.87 22.81
N VAL A 747 16.74 -13.08 23.70
CA VAL A 747 15.61 -14.01 23.49
C VAL A 747 14.75 -13.53 22.33
N TYR A 748 14.29 -12.28 22.38
CA TYR A 748 13.42 -11.71 21.35
C TYR A 748 14.15 -11.54 20.01
N SER A 749 15.43 -11.17 20.01
CA SER A 749 16.24 -11.05 18.78
C SER A 749 16.36 -12.39 18.03
N SER A 750 16.30 -13.53 18.74
CA SER A 750 16.24 -14.84 18.10
C SER A 750 14.94 -15.01 17.30
N ALA A 751 13.78 -14.64 17.86
CA ALA A 751 12.49 -14.66 17.15
C ALA A 751 12.44 -13.64 16.01
N VAL A 752 12.97 -12.43 16.21
CA VAL A 752 13.02 -11.37 15.19
C VAL A 752 13.82 -11.82 13.96
N ARG A 753 15.00 -12.42 14.16
CA ARG A 753 15.83 -12.95 13.06
C ARG A 753 15.09 -14.00 12.22
N TRP A 754 14.40 -14.92 12.88
CA TRP A 754 13.56 -15.91 12.22
C TRP A 754 12.42 -15.26 11.44
N ARG A 755 11.76 -14.26 12.02
CA ARG A 755 10.68 -13.54 11.38
C ARG A 755 11.15 -12.75 10.14
N GLN A 756 12.33 -12.13 10.20
CA GLN A 756 12.96 -11.41 9.08
C GLN A 756 13.23 -12.29 7.86
N ILE A 757 13.74 -13.51 8.07
CA ILE A 757 14.08 -14.40 6.94
C ILE A 757 12.87 -15.17 6.38
N SER A 758 11.78 -15.27 7.15
CA SER A 758 10.59 -15.99 6.71
C SER A 758 9.78 -15.29 5.63
N GLU A 759 9.50 -14.00 5.77
CA GLU A 759 8.84 -13.22 4.73
C GLU A 759 9.72 -12.01 4.42
N PRO A 760 10.64 -12.12 3.46
CA PRO A 760 11.63 -11.07 3.21
C PRO A 760 11.00 -9.76 2.70
N CYS A 761 9.76 -9.83 2.21
CA CYS A 761 8.97 -8.68 1.80
C CYS A 761 8.40 -7.85 2.96
N ASP A 762 8.39 -8.39 4.18
CA ASP A 762 7.91 -7.69 5.36
C ASP A 762 9.05 -6.95 6.10
N PRO A 763 8.93 -5.62 6.33
CA PRO A 763 9.92 -4.83 7.06
C PRO A 763 9.84 -5.07 8.58
N VAL A 764 10.37 -6.20 9.02
CA VAL A 764 10.47 -6.55 10.45
C VAL A 764 11.83 -6.06 10.97
N VAL A 765 11.86 -4.83 11.48
CA VAL A 765 13.07 -4.18 11.99
C VAL A 765 12.82 -3.56 13.36
N TRP A 766 13.86 -3.49 14.18
CA TRP A 766 13.79 -2.81 15.47
C TRP A 766 13.70 -1.30 15.28
N VAL A 767 12.69 -0.69 15.89
CA VAL A 767 12.39 0.74 15.69
C VAL A 767 13.50 1.63 16.23
N ASN A 768 14.14 1.27 17.34
CA ASN A 768 15.30 1.99 17.86
C ASN A 768 16.58 1.86 17.01
N LYS A 769 16.54 1.11 15.92
CA LYS A 769 17.62 0.97 14.94
C LYS A 769 17.30 1.71 13.63
N LEU A 770 16.30 2.60 13.64
CA LEU A 770 15.99 3.55 12.58
C LEU A 770 16.68 4.91 12.86
N SER A 771 16.87 5.72 11.82
CA SER A 771 17.64 6.97 11.88
C SER A 771 16.91 8.12 12.56
N GLU A 772 16.08 8.85 11.81
CA GLU A 772 15.47 10.11 12.27
C GLU A 772 14.13 9.85 12.96
N GLU A 773 13.43 8.79 12.56
CA GLU A 773 12.13 8.44 13.09
C GLU A 773 12.13 7.92 14.51
N PHE A 774 13.18 7.21 14.94
CA PHE A 774 13.25 6.84 16.34
C PHE A 774 13.24 8.08 17.24
N ASN A 775 13.95 9.14 16.83
CA ASN A 775 14.04 10.38 17.58
C ASN A 775 12.76 11.23 17.51
N SER A 776 12.11 11.28 16.34
CA SER A 776 10.86 12.05 16.14
C SER A 776 9.59 11.28 16.55
N GLY A 777 9.70 9.97 16.80
CA GLY A 777 8.60 9.08 17.14
C GLY A 777 8.13 8.27 15.93
N PHE A 778 8.49 6.99 15.91
CA PHE A 778 7.96 6.02 14.95
C PHE A 778 6.79 5.27 15.57
N GLY A 779 5.75 4.94 14.83
CA GLY A 779 4.67 4.13 15.40
C GLY A 779 3.91 3.30 14.38
N SER A 780 3.43 2.15 14.84
CA SER A 780 2.51 1.34 14.04
C SER A 780 1.18 2.07 13.90
N HIS A 781 0.67 2.20 12.67
CA HIS A 781 -0.68 2.69 12.41
C HIS A 781 -1.60 1.52 12.11
N THR A 782 -2.52 1.22 13.04
CA THR A 782 -3.44 0.09 12.93
C THR A 782 -4.87 0.60 12.87
N PRO A 783 -5.39 0.94 11.67
CA PRO A 783 -6.75 1.41 11.51
C PRO A 783 -7.76 0.28 11.69
N MET A 784 -8.84 0.56 12.42
CA MET A 784 -10.05 -0.27 12.46
C MET A 784 -11.06 0.26 11.44
N VAL A 785 -11.12 1.58 11.28
CA VAL A 785 -11.90 2.28 10.24
C VAL A 785 -10.96 3.21 9.49
N LEU A 786 -10.96 3.15 8.16
CA LEU A 786 -10.19 4.01 7.28
C LEU A 786 -11.13 4.75 6.33
N GLY A 787 -11.49 5.97 6.70
CA GLY A 787 -12.51 6.74 5.98
C GLY A 787 -13.90 6.15 6.22
N GLN A 788 -14.54 5.68 5.16
CA GLN A 788 -15.80 4.92 5.25
C GLN A 788 -15.56 3.39 5.37
N ALA A 789 -14.32 2.94 5.16
CA ALA A 789 -14.01 1.51 5.04
C ALA A 789 -13.73 0.84 6.38
N LYS A 790 -14.28 -0.36 6.59
CA LYS A 790 -14.02 -1.19 7.78
C LYS A 790 -12.88 -2.16 7.51
N VAL A 791 -11.80 -2.08 8.28
CA VAL A 791 -10.62 -2.93 8.10
C VAL A 791 -10.90 -4.33 8.65
N ILE A 792 -11.11 -5.30 7.75
CA ILE A 792 -11.52 -6.69 8.06
C ILE A 792 -10.81 -7.28 9.28
N ARG A 793 -9.47 -7.13 9.33
CA ARG A 793 -8.61 -7.75 10.34
C ARG A 793 -8.85 -7.21 11.76
N TYR A 794 -9.12 -5.92 11.89
CA TYR A 794 -9.08 -5.20 13.17
C TYR A 794 -10.43 -4.60 13.58
N PHE A 795 -11.36 -4.44 12.64
CA PHE A 795 -12.72 -3.96 12.92
C PHE A 795 -13.46 -4.76 14.01
N PRO A 796 -13.27 -6.09 14.18
CA PRO A 796 -13.87 -6.82 15.30
C PRO A 796 -13.53 -6.25 16.69
N ASN A 797 -12.43 -5.50 16.83
CA ASN A 797 -12.04 -4.84 18.08
C ASN A 797 -12.52 -3.39 18.21
N TYR A 798 -13.25 -2.87 17.21
CA TYR A 798 -13.71 -1.48 17.15
C TYR A 798 -14.51 -1.07 18.38
N GLU A 799 -15.54 -1.85 18.73
CA GLU A 799 -16.45 -1.53 19.83
C GLU A 799 -15.72 -1.50 21.19
N ARG A 800 -14.88 -2.50 21.45
CA ARG A 800 -14.05 -2.55 22.67
C ARG A 800 -13.13 -1.34 22.75
N THR A 801 -12.52 -0.96 21.63
CA THR A 801 -11.60 0.18 21.58
C THR A 801 -12.33 1.51 21.75
N LEU A 802 -13.51 1.66 21.15
CA LEU A 802 -14.36 2.84 21.32
C LEU A 802 -14.79 3.00 22.79
N ASN A 803 -15.24 1.92 23.43
CA ASN A 803 -15.63 1.91 24.83
C ASN A 803 -14.46 2.22 25.76
N LEU A 804 -13.27 1.69 25.47
CA LEU A 804 -12.05 2.01 26.20
C LEU A 804 -11.68 3.50 26.06
N ALA A 805 -11.76 4.05 24.84
CA ALA A 805 -11.53 5.47 24.61
C ALA A 805 -12.50 6.33 25.43
N LYS A 806 -13.80 6.04 25.37
CA LYS A 806 -14.84 6.73 26.16
C LYS A 806 -14.56 6.69 27.66
N THR A 807 -14.12 5.54 28.17
CA THR A 807 -13.75 5.36 29.58
C THR A 807 -12.56 6.23 29.97
N ILE A 808 -11.50 6.23 29.15
CA ILE A 808 -10.31 7.07 29.37
C ILE A 808 -10.68 8.56 29.36
N ILE A 809 -11.53 8.99 28.43
CA ILE A 809 -11.98 10.39 28.35
C ILE A 809 -12.74 10.78 29.63
N LYS A 810 -13.65 9.92 30.09
CA LYS A 810 -14.41 10.14 31.32
C LYS A 810 -13.51 10.23 32.56
N GLU A 811 -12.47 9.42 32.64
CA GLU A 811 -11.53 9.43 33.78
C GLU A 811 -10.60 10.65 33.78
N LYS A 812 -10.12 11.05 32.60
CA LYS A 812 -9.14 12.14 32.45
C LYS A 812 -9.77 13.52 32.34
N LEU A 813 -11.04 13.59 31.94
CA LEU A 813 -11.78 14.82 31.64
C LEU A 813 -11.12 15.68 30.56
N CYS A 814 -10.16 15.12 29.81
CA CYS A 814 -9.44 15.81 28.75
C CYS A 814 -8.98 14.83 27.66
N VAL A 815 -8.81 15.35 26.45
CA VAL A 815 -8.18 14.64 25.32
C VAL A 815 -7.05 15.47 24.73
N ARG A 816 -6.27 14.88 23.82
CA ARG A 816 -5.18 15.57 23.12
C ARG A 816 -5.57 15.82 21.68
N SER A 817 -5.34 17.03 21.18
CA SER A 817 -5.55 17.33 19.76
C SER A 817 -4.46 16.65 18.91
N LYS A 818 -4.66 16.65 17.59
CA LYS A 818 -3.62 16.21 16.63
C LYS A 818 -2.27 16.94 16.80
N ALA A 819 -2.28 18.18 17.30
CA ALA A 819 -1.09 18.99 17.59
C ALA A 819 -0.63 18.86 19.06
N ASP A 820 -1.06 17.80 19.76
CA ASP A 820 -0.75 17.49 21.17
C ASP A 820 -1.21 18.54 22.21
N LYS A 821 -2.11 19.46 21.81
CA LYS A 821 -2.73 20.44 22.72
C LYS A 821 -3.82 19.78 23.57
N VAL A 822 -4.00 20.22 24.80
CA VAL A 822 -5.04 19.69 25.71
C VAL A 822 -6.39 20.28 25.32
N ILE A 823 -7.39 19.40 25.16
CA ILE A 823 -8.79 19.74 24.92
C ILE A 823 -9.55 19.37 26.19
N ASP A 824 -10.20 20.35 26.82
CA ASP A 824 -10.97 20.14 28.04
C ASP A 824 -12.37 19.59 27.74
N ILE A 825 -12.73 18.50 28.43
CA ILE A 825 -14.01 17.78 28.32
C ILE A 825 -14.77 17.81 29.65
N SER A 826 -14.31 18.59 30.64
CA SER A 826 -14.85 18.66 32.00
C SER A 826 -16.34 19.07 32.13
N LYS A 827 -16.99 19.54 31.06
CA LYS A 827 -18.42 19.85 31.07
C LYS A 827 -19.25 18.56 31.18
N ASP A 828 -20.00 18.41 32.26
CA ASP A 828 -20.79 17.20 32.55
C ASP A 828 -21.70 16.76 31.38
N GLU A 829 -22.34 17.72 30.69
CA GLU A 829 -23.17 17.45 29.50
C GLU A 829 -22.40 16.71 28.39
N LYS A 830 -21.14 17.12 28.13
CA LYS A 830 -20.29 16.47 27.12
C LYS A 830 -19.89 15.06 27.51
N ILE A 831 -19.64 14.80 28.79
CA ILE A 831 -19.26 13.46 29.27
C ILE A 831 -20.43 12.50 29.08
N GLU A 832 -21.64 12.92 29.39
CA GLU A 832 -22.83 12.10 29.16
C GLU A 832 -23.05 11.82 27.68
N GLU A 833 -22.89 12.82 26.80
CA GLU A 833 -22.95 12.63 25.35
C GLU A 833 -21.87 11.65 24.85
N ILE A 834 -20.64 11.79 25.32
CA ILE A 834 -19.53 10.87 24.98
C ILE A 834 -19.88 9.44 25.38
N MET A 835 -20.45 9.24 26.56
CA MET A 835 -20.85 7.91 27.03
C MET A 835 -22.02 7.33 26.21
N ARG A 836 -22.86 8.16 25.59
CA ARG A 836 -23.94 7.73 24.69
C ARG A 836 -23.49 7.50 23.25
N ALA A 837 -22.37 8.09 22.82
CA ALA A 837 -21.88 7.94 21.45
C ALA A 837 -21.65 6.46 21.08
N GLU A 838 -22.22 6.03 19.96
CA GLU A 838 -22.12 4.67 19.42
C GLU A 838 -21.06 4.56 18.31
N THR A 839 -20.67 5.70 17.72
CA THR A 839 -19.70 5.76 16.63
C THR A 839 -18.55 6.72 16.92
N CYS A 840 -17.42 6.50 16.25
CA CYS A 840 -16.27 7.40 16.27
C CYS A 840 -16.58 8.77 15.64
N GLU A 841 -17.53 8.81 14.68
CA GLU A 841 -18.05 10.05 14.11
C GLU A 841 -18.75 10.91 15.16
N GLU A 842 -19.68 10.33 15.91
CA GLU A 842 -20.37 11.01 17.01
C GLU A 842 -19.37 11.47 18.07
N LEU A 843 -18.45 10.59 18.46
CA LEU A 843 -17.41 10.90 19.43
C LEU A 843 -16.56 12.10 18.97
N HIS A 844 -16.15 12.12 17.69
CA HIS A 844 -15.41 13.24 17.11
C HIS A 844 -16.23 14.53 17.10
N LYS A 845 -17.52 14.48 16.74
CA LYS A 845 -18.40 15.66 16.75
C LYS A 845 -18.55 16.28 18.14
N ILE A 846 -18.65 15.45 19.20
CA ILE A 846 -18.79 15.92 20.59
C ILE A 846 -17.49 16.56 21.09
N VAL A 847 -16.34 15.96 20.76
CA VAL A 847 -15.02 16.53 21.07
C VAL A 847 -14.81 17.85 20.31
N GLY A 848 -15.15 17.88 19.03
CA GLY A 848 -15.16 19.07 18.17
C GLY A 848 -13.96 19.18 17.22
N GLU A 849 -12.90 18.40 17.42
CA GLU A 849 -11.71 18.39 16.57
C GLU A 849 -11.00 17.02 16.56
N ASP A 850 -10.01 16.86 15.68
CA ASP A 850 -9.17 15.64 15.62
C ASP A 850 -8.43 15.42 16.93
N PHE A 851 -8.57 14.23 17.50
CA PHE A 851 -8.04 13.95 18.84
C PHE A 851 -7.45 12.56 18.97
N TRP A 852 -6.71 12.39 20.06
CA TRP A 852 -6.25 11.10 20.55
C TRP A 852 -6.30 11.01 22.07
N VAL A 853 -6.35 9.78 22.57
CA VAL A 853 -6.22 9.42 23.99
C VAL A 853 -5.24 8.27 24.13
N ALA A 854 -4.44 8.23 25.20
CA ALA A 854 -3.51 7.14 25.46
C ALA A 854 -4.11 6.13 26.44
N THR A 855 -3.96 4.84 26.13
CA THR A 855 -4.10 3.77 27.11
C THR A 855 -2.91 3.82 28.09
N TRP A 856 -3.10 3.25 29.27
CA TRP A 856 -2.09 3.22 30.32
C TRP A 856 -1.81 1.78 30.72
N CYS A 857 -0.55 1.47 31.01
CA CYS A 857 -0.15 0.19 31.56
C CYS A 857 0.44 0.42 32.95
N HIS A 858 -0.07 -0.29 33.97
CA HIS A 858 0.58 -0.27 35.28
C HIS A 858 1.94 -0.96 35.21
N SER A 859 2.98 -0.31 35.73
CA SER A 859 4.34 -0.86 35.82
C SER A 859 4.42 -1.87 36.96
N THR A 860 5.14 -2.97 36.73
CA THR A 860 5.54 -3.92 37.78
C THR A 860 6.97 -3.68 38.24
N ALA A 861 7.80 -3.02 37.43
CA ALA A 861 9.15 -2.60 37.81
C ALA A 861 9.15 -1.44 38.81
N PHE A 862 8.19 -0.51 38.69
CA PHE A 862 8.13 0.71 39.48
C PHE A 862 6.74 0.89 40.09
N GLU A 863 6.66 0.73 41.41
CA GLU A 863 5.40 0.86 42.15
C GLU A 863 4.75 2.24 41.93
N GLY A 864 3.47 2.24 41.54
CA GLY A 864 2.70 3.45 41.27
C GLY A 864 2.99 4.13 39.92
N LYS A 865 4.00 3.69 39.14
CA LYS A 865 4.28 4.24 37.81
C LYS A 865 3.27 3.71 36.78
N ARG A 866 2.77 4.60 35.93
CA ARG A 866 1.94 4.26 34.76
C ARG A 866 2.72 4.55 33.50
N LEU A 867 2.89 3.53 32.66
CA LEU A 867 3.53 3.61 31.36
C LEU A 867 2.48 3.99 30.30
N GLU A 868 2.88 4.80 29.31
CA GLU A 868 2.03 5.10 28.16
C GLU A 868 1.93 3.86 27.25
N GLY A 869 0.72 3.33 27.09
CA GLY A 869 0.45 2.20 26.20
C GLY A 869 0.36 2.65 24.75
N THR A 870 -0.83 2.56 24.17
CA THR A 870 -1.13 2.90 22.78
C THR A 870 -2.08 4.09 22.70
N ARG A 871 -1.91 4.95 21.70
CA ARG A 871 -2.83 6.06 21.42
C ARG A 871 -4.00 5.57 20.56
N ILE A 872 -5.22 5.79 21.02
CA ILE A 872 -6.43 5.64 20.22
C ILE A 872 -6.67 7.00 19.56
N THR A 873 -6.67 7.03 18.24
CA THR A 873 -6.80 8.25 17.44
C THR A 873 -8.13 8.26 16.69
N CYS A 874 -8.79 9.42 16.64
CA CYS A 874 -9.96 9.66 15.82
C CYS A 874 -9.73 10.92 14.97
N ILE A 875 -9.50 10.73 13.67
CA ILE A 875 -9.10 11.79 12.74
C ILE A 875 -10.14 11.87 11.63
N LYS A 876 -10.68 13.06 11.36
CA LYS A 876 -11.58 13.28 10.23
C LYS A 876 -10.78 13.34 8.93
N LYS A 877 -11.18 12.58 7.92
CA LYS A 877 -10.55 12.67 6.59
C LYS A 877 -11.04 13.95 5.88
N PRO A 878 -10.22 14.58 5.02
CA PRO A 878 -10.66 15.71 4.21
C PRO A 878 -11.92 15.37 3.40
N GLY A 879 -12.82 16.33 3.23
CA GLY A 879 -14.10 16.13 2.53
C GLY A 879 -15.13 15.30 3.30
N SER A 880 -16.03 14.62 2.58
CA SER A 880 -17.06 13.70 3.11
C SER A 880 -16.57 12.24 3.24
N LEU A 881 -15.25 12.02 3.27
CA LEU A 881 -14.62 10.70 3.17
C LEU A 881 -14.58 9.90 4.49
N GLY A 882 -15.34 10.30 5.51
CA GLY A 882 -15.46 9.59 6.78
C GLY A 882 -14.31 9.84 7.76
N TYR A 883 -13.97 8.82 8.57
CA TYR A 883 -13.10 8.94 9.73
C TYR A 883 -12.00 7.86 9.76
N ASP A 884 -10.84 8.21 10.30
CA ASP A 884 -9.75 7.29 10.59
C ASP A 884 -9.73 7.02 12.10
N PHE A 885 -10.26 5.86 12.49
CA PHE A 885 -10.28 5.41 13.87
C PHE A 885 -9.29 4.26 14.02
N ALA A 886 -8.20 4.53 14.74
CA ALA A 886 -7.01 3.72 14.71
C ALA A 886 -6.30 3.67 16.06
N ILE A 887 -5.45 2.66 16.21
CA ILE A 887 -4.50 2.51 17.30
C ILE A 887 -3.11 2.88 16.76
N ARG A 888 -2.41 3.75 17.48
CA ARG A 888 -1.06 4.26 17.17
C ARG A 888 -0.15 4.13 18.38
N THR A 889 0.83 3.24 18.31
CA THR A 889 1.80 3.09 19.39
C THR A 889 3.07 3.87 19.04
N PRO A 890 3.30 5.05 19.64
CA PRO A 890 4.55 5.76 19.43
C PRO A 890 5.70 5.00 20.09
N CYS A 891 6.86 5.00 19.45
CA CYS A 891 8.10 4.43 19.94
C CYS A 891 9.13 5.57 19.99
N THR A 892 8.94 6.46 20.96
CA THR A 892 9.88 7.54 21.26
C THR A 892 11.02 7.03 22.14
N PRO A 893 12.17 7.72 22.22
CA PRO A 893 13.29 7.27 23.05
C PRO A 893 12.94 7.20 24.55
N ALA A 894 12.11 8.12 25.03
CA ALA A 894 11.63 8.12 26.42
C ALA A 894 10.79 6.86 26.73
N ARG A 895 9.79 6.59 25.89
CA ARG A 895 8.96 5.39 26.04
C ARG A 895 9.76 4.11 25.86
N TRP A 896 10.74 4.11 24.96
CA TRP A 896 11.66 2.99 24.80
C TRP A 896 12.39 2.68 26.10
N SER A 897 12.97 3.70 26.74
CA SER A 897 13.67 3.53 28.03
C SER A 897 12.75 2.93 29.09
N ASP A 898 11.52 3.44 29.21
CA ASP A 898 10.56 2.95 30.19
C ASP A 898 10.22 1.47 29.99
N PHE A 899 9.97 1.04 28.74
CA PHE A 899 9.64 -0.35 28.44
C PHE A 899 10.87 -1.27 28.44
N ASP A 900 12.07 -0.77 28.16
CA ASP A 900 13.32 -1.52 28.27
C ASP A 900 13.57 -1.93 29.74
N GLU A 901 13.38 -0.99 30.67
CA GLU A 901 13.44 -1.25 32.11
C GLU A 901 12.36 -2.24 32.56
N GLU A 902 11.12 -2.06 32.09
CA GLU A 902 10.00 -2.94 32.43
C GLU A 902 10.22 -4.37 31.91
N MET A 903 10.68 -4.53 30.67
CA MET A 903 10.99 -5.82 30.07
C MET A 903 12.18 -6.50 30.78
N THR A 904 13.16 -5.72 31.21
CA THR A 904 14.29 -6.22 32.00
C THR A 904 13.82 -6.75 33.36
N SER A 905 12.98 -5.99 34.07
CA SER A 905 12.40 -6.43 35.34
C SER A 905 11.53 -7.68 35.19
N ALA A 906 10.67 -7.73 34.15
CA ALA A 906 9.83 -8.88 33.86
C ALA A 906 10.66 -10.15 33.54
N TRP A 907 11.77 -10.00 32.83
CA TRP A 907 12.70 -11.09 32.54
C TRP A 907 13.40 -11.62 33.79
N GLU A 908 13.91 -10.73 34.63
CA GLU A 908 14.52 -11.10 35.90
C GLU A 908 13.53 -11.80 36.83
N ALA A 909 12.29 -11.31 36.91
CA ALA A 909 11.22 -11.94 37.68
C ALA A 909 10.93 -13.36 37.17
N LEU A 910 10.92 -13.58 35.86
CA LEU A 910 10.77 -14.91 35.26
C LEU A 910 11.95 -15.84 35.61
N CYS A 911 13.18 -15.36 35.44
CA CYS A 911 14.38 -16.12 35.79
C CYS A 911 14.38 -16.51 37.26
N ASN A 912 14.04 -15.59 38.16
CA ASN A 912 13.91 -15.86 39.59
C ASN A 912 12.80 -16.89 39.91
N ALA A 913 11.65 -16.81 39.24
CA ALA A 913 10.55 -17.73 39.44
C ALA A 913 10.86 -19.17 39.03
N TYR A 914 11.68 -19.37 37.98
CA TYR A 914 12.02 -20.71 37.46
C TYR A 914 13.37 -21.25 37.93
N CYS A 915 14.43 -20.43 38.00
CA CYS A 915 15.79 -20.85 38.37
C CYS A 915 15.99 -21.06 39.88
N GLY A 916 14.93 -20.96 40.69
CA GLY A 916 14.91 -21.31 42.11
C GLY A 916 14.45 -22.76 42.37
N GLU A 917 13.50 -22.93 43.30
CA GLU A 917 12.96 -24.23 43.72
C GLU A 917 12.16 -24.94 42.61
N ASN A 918 11.65 -24.18 41.64
CA ASN A 918 10.80 -24.69 40.57
C ASN A 918 11.58 -25.28 39.38
N TYR A 919 12.92 -25.19 39.38
CA TYR A 919 13.73 -25.60 38.23
C TYR A 919 13.53 -27.08 37.90
N GLY A 920 13.02 -27.36 36.69
CA GLY A 920 12.76 -28.73 36.24
C GLY A 920 11.59 -29.42 36.95
N SER A 921 10.74 -28.67 37.67
CA SER A 921 9.53 -29.21 38.30
C SER A 921 8.60 -29.84 37.27
N THR A 922 8.00 -30.97 37.63
CA THR A 922 6.96 -31.67 36.86
C THR A 922 5.55 -31.39 37.38
N ASN A 923 5.42 -30.59 38.44
CA ASN A 923 4.13 -30.20 39.00
C ASN A 923 3.65 -28.88 38.38
N LEU A 924 2.57 -28.94 37.60
CA LEU A 924 1.96 -27.77 36.96
C LEU A 924 1.52 -26.68 37.96
N GLN A 925 1.14 -27.06 39.18
CA GLN A 925 0.75 -26.10 40.22
C GLN A 925 1.95 -25.32 40.73
N ALA A 926 3.12 -25.97 40.88
CA ALA A 926 4.36 -25.31 41.27
C ALA A 926 4.87 -24.33 40.18
N LEU A 927 4.46 -24.54 38.92
CA LEU A 927 4.82 -23.67 37.78
C LEU A 927 3.82 -22.54 37.52
N GLU A 928 2.83 -22.31 38.40
CA GLU A 928 1.86 -21.22 38.23
C GLU A 928 2.53 -19.85 38.15
N THR A 929 3.44 -19.55 39.08
CA THR A 929 4.18 -18.28 39.11
C THR A 929 5.05 -18.07 37.86
N VAL A 930 5.58 -19.16 37.29
CA VAL A 930 6.37 -19.14 36.06
C VAL A 930 5.49 -18.81 34.85
N ARG A 931 4.29 -19.42 34.75
CA ARG A 931 3.33 -19.13 33.67
C ARG A 931 2.84 -17.69 33.74
N ASP A 932 2.51 -17.20 34.92
CA ASP A 932 2.07 -15.82 35.14
C ASP A 932 3.19 -14.83 34.76
N ALA A 933 4.45 -15.10 35.13
CA ALA A 933 5.60 -14.27 34.76
C ALA A 933 5.83 -14.23 33.24
N ILE A 934 5.71 -15.38 32.55
CA ILE A 934 5.79 -15.47 31.09
C ILE A 934 4.69 -14.64 30.41
N LEU A 935 3.45 -14.71 30.93
CA LEU A 935 2.33 -13.91 30.41
C LEU A 935 2.51 -12.41 30.66
N ARG A 936 2.99 -12.00 31.84
CA ARG A 936 3.30 -10.59 32.13
C ARG A 936 4.38 -10.03 31.20
N MET A 937 5.43 -10.79 30.94
CA MET A 937 6.46 -10.40 29.96
C MET A 937 5.86 -10.22 28.56
N THR A 938 4.92 -11.09 28.18
CA THR A 938 4.23 -11.02 26.88
C THR A 938 3.28 -9.81 26.79
N TYR A 939 2.59 -9.47 27.89
CA TYR A 939 1.76 -8.28 28.00
C TYR A 939 2.55 -7.00 27.71
N TYR A 940 3.71 -6.84 28.34
CA TYR A 940 4.55 -5.66 28.12
C TYR A 940 5.14 -5.63 26.72
N TRP A 941 5.52 -6.78 26.14
CA TRP A 941 5.97 -6.83 24.75
C TRP A 941 4.91 -6.32 23.76
N TYR A 942 3.65 -6.76 23.93
CA TYR A 942 2.56 -6.33 23.06
C TYR A 942 2.21 -4.86 23.25
N ASN A 943 2.29 -4.33 24.46
CA ASN A 943 2.13 -2.89 24.67
C ASN A 943 3.33 -2.11 24.14
N PHE A 944 4.57 -2.61 24.30
CA PHE A 944 5.78 -1.95 23.85
C PHE A 944 5.79 -1.72 22.33
N MET A 945 5.41 -2.74 21.55
CA MET A 945 5.44 -2.73 20.08
C MET A 945 6.76 -2.24 19.45
N PRO A 946 7.91 -2.83 19.79
CA PRO A 946 9.21 -2.26 19.43
C PRO A 946 9.66 -2.53 17.98
N LEU A 947 8.84 -3.22 17.17
CA LEU A 947 9.15 -3.57 15.79
C LEU A 947 8.28 -2.78 14.82
N ALA A 948 8.85 -2.44 13.66
CA ALA A 948 8.10 -1.74 12.61
C ALA A 948 6.90 -2.55 12.09
N ARG A 949 7.07 -3.88 12.02
CA ARG A 949 6.01 -4.87 11.79
C ARG A 949 6.35 -6.17 12.51
N GLY A 950 5.34 -7.02 12.74
CA GLY A 950 5.56 -8.40 13.21
C GLY A 950 5.61 -8.59 14.74
N THR A 951 5.42 -7.54 15.54
CA THR A 951 5.41 -7.62 17.02
C THR A 951 4.53 -8.74 17.56
N ALA A 952 3.29 -8.87 17.06
CA ALA A 952 2.31 -9.84 17.55
C ALA A 952 2.81 -11.29 17.44
N VAL A 953 3.33 -11.66 16.26
CA VAL A 953 3.85 -13.01 15.99
C VAL A 953 5.11 -13.27 16.83
N THR A 954 6.04 -12.32 16.88
CA THR A 954 7.27 -12.44 17.67
C THR A 954 6.97 -12.67 19.16
N GLY A 955 6.02 -11.92 19.72
CA GLY A 955 5.61 -12.07 21.12
C GLY A 955 5.07 -13.45 21.42
N PHE A 956 4.20 -13.98 20.55
CA PHE A 956 3.62 -15.30 20.75
C PHE A 956 4.64 -16.44 20.55
N VAL A 957 5.57 -16.29 19.59
CA VAL A 957 6.69 -17.23 19.41
C VAL A 957 7.57 -17.29 20.66
N VAL A 958 7.89 -16.14 21.27
CA VAL A 958 8.69 -16.12 22.51
C VAL A 958 7.91 -16.72 23.67
N LEU A 959 6.61 -16.39 23.83
CA LEU A 959 5.72 -17.02 24.81
C LEU A 959 5.82 -18.55 24.76
N LEU A 960 5.62 -19.14 23.58
CA LEU A 960 5.70 -20.58 23.38
C LEU A 960 7.11 -21.14 23.64
N GLY A 961 8.15 -20.42 23.23
CA GLY A 961 9.55 -20.79 23.48
C GLY A 961 9.90 -20.85 24.97
N LEU A 962 9.44 -19.88 25.75
CA LEU A 962 9.64 -19.82 27.20
C LEU A 962 8.87 -20.91 27.94
N LEU A 963 7.61 -21.16 27.55
CA LEU A 963 6.82 -22.28 28.08
C LEU A 963 7.53 -23.61 27.81
N LEU A 964 7.99 -23.84 26.58
CA LEU A 964 8.69 -25.07 26.21
C LEU A 964 10.03 -25.22 26.94
N ALA A 965 10.78 -24.13 27.15
CA ALA A 965 12.01 -24.12 27.96
C ALA A 965 11.77 -24.58 29.40
N ALA A 966 10.59 -24.26 29.96
CA ALA A 966 10.11 -24.67 31.27
C ALA A 966 9.44 -26.06 31.27
N ASN A 967 9.54 -26.81 30.17
CA ASN A 967 8.92 -28.12 29.93
C ASN A 967 7.39 -28.11 29.87
N MET A 968 6.77 -26.96 29.56
CA MET A 968 5.33 -26.83 29.32
C MET A 968 5.05 -26.75 27.83
N GLU A 969 4.49 -27.80 27.26
CA GLU A 969 4.09 -27.85 25.86
C GLU A 969 2.64 -27.37 25.70
N PHE A 970 2.43 -26.40 24.81
CA PHE A 970 1.10 -25.93 24.43
C PHE A 970 0.51 -26.82 23.34
N THR A 971 -0.63 -27.45 23.64
CA THR A 971 -1.20 -28.53 22.81
C THR A 971 -2.38 -28.10 21.94
N GLU A 972 -3.13 -27.08 22.33
CA GLU A 972 -4.31 -26.59 21.60
C GLU A 972 -3.96 -25.43 20.66
N CYS A 973 -4.96 -24.87 19.97
CA CYS A 973 -4.82 -23.70 19.10
C CYS A 973 -5.40 -22.46 19.78
N ILE A 974 -5.08 -21.27 19.25
CA ILE A 974 -5.71 -20.01 19.70
C ILE A 974 -7.22 -20.10 19.45
N PRO A 975 -8.08 -19.76 20.43
CA PRO A 975 -9.53 -19.79 20.24
C PRO A 975 -10.02 -18.94 19.05
N LYS A 976 -11.10 -19.38 18.41
CA LYS A 976 -11.71 -18.67 17.27
C LYS A 976 -12.16 -17.27 17.69
N GLY A 977 -11.84 -16.26 16.88
CA GLY A 977 -12.18 -14.86 17.15
C GLY A 977 -11.27 -14.13 18.15
N LEU A 978 -10.31 -14.81 18.76
CA LEU A 978 -9.38 -14.21 19.73
C LEU A 978 -8.10 -13.70 19.03
N GLN A 979 -7.71 -12.47 19.35
CA GLN A 979 -6.41 -11.89 19.00
C GLN A 979 -5.67 -11.51 20.30
N ILE A 980 -4.59 -12.22 20.61
CA ILE A 980 -3.96 -12.18 21.95
C ILE A 980 -3.26 -10.84 22.19
N ASP A 981 -2.65 -10.27 21.15
CA ASP A 981 -2.07 -8.93 21.18
C ASP A 981 -3.12 -7.87 21.54
N TRP A 982 -4.34 -7.99 21.02
CA TRP A 982 -5.44 -7.09 21.37
C TRP A 982 -5.95 -7.27 22.79
N GLU A 983 -5.93 -8.49 23.34
CA GLU A 983 -6.21 -8.71 24.76
C GLU A 983 -5.23 -7.94 25.66
N ALA A 984 -3.97 -7.83 25.26
CA ALA A 984 -2.97 -7.05 26.00
C ALA A 984 -3.13 -5.54 25.78
N ILE A 985 -3.31 -5.09 24.54
CA ILE A 985 -3.41 -3.66 24.18
C ILE A 985 -4.64 -2.99 24.81
N LEU A 986 -5.75 -3.73 24.91
CA LEU A 986 -7.01 -3.23 25.47
C LEU A 986 -7.15 -3.46 26.98
N SER A 987 -6.14 -4.07 27.62
CA SER A 987 -6.09 -4.25 29.08
C SER A 987 -5.18 -3.18 29.71
N VAL A 988 -5.63 -2.59 30.82
CA VAL A 988 -4.85 -1.59 31.59
C VAL A 988 -3.89 -2.27 32.58
N GLU A 989 -4.29 -3.42 33.11
CA GLU A 989 -3.55 -4.17 34.12
C GLU A 989 -3.01 -5.49 33.54
N PRO A 990 -1.74 -5.83 33.82
CA PRO A 990 -1.17 -7.12 33.41
C PRO A 990 -1.99 -8.31 33.92
N ASP A 991 -2.52 -8.24 35.13
CA ASP A 991 -3.26 -9.35 35.74
C ASP A 991 -4.63 -9.59 35.08
N SER A 992 -5.25 -8.54 34.51
CA SER A 992 -6.45 -8.68 33.67
C SER A 992 -6.14 -9.48 32.40
N PHE A 993 -5.03 -9.15 31.73
CA PHE A 993 -4.56 -9.91 30.57
C PHE A 993 -4.22 -11.36 30.93
N VAL A 994 -3.49 -11.57 32.03
CA VAL A 994 -3.16 -12.91 32.54
C VAL A 994 -4.44 -13.70 32.80
N GLY A 995 -5.44 -13.10 33.46
CA GLY A 995 -6.74 -13.72 33.73
C GLY A 995 -7.48 -14.13 32.44
N SER A 996 -7.54 -13.23 31.45
CA SER A 996 -8.17 -13.49 30.14
C SER A 996 -7.50 -14.67 29.43
N VAL A 997 -6.17 -14.67 29.34
CA VAL A 997 -5.40 -15.69 28.62
C VAL A 997 -5.35 -17.04 29.37
N LYS A 998 -5.27 -17.00 30.70
CA LYS A 998 -5.19 -18.18 31.58
C LYS A 998 -6.32 -19.18 31.35
N SER A 999 -7.53 -18.67 31.10
CA SER A 999 -8.76 -19.46 30.94
C SER A 999 -8.66 -20.53 29.85
N TRP A 1000 -7.96 -20.26 28.75
CA TRP A 1000 -7.80 -21.17 27.62
C TRP A 1000 -6.35 -21.67 27.44
N LEU A 1001 -5.36 -20.91 27.89
CA LEU A 1001 -3.96 -21.32 27.80
C LEU A 1001 -3.64 -22.45 28.76
N TYR A 1002 -4.06 -22.36 30.04
CA TYR A 1002 -3.58 -23.28 31.09
C TYR A 1002 -4.11 -24.71 30.95
N PRO A 1003 -5.40 -24.93 30.59
CA PRO A 1003 -5.90 -26.27 30.30
C PRO A 1003 -5.16 -26.94 29.12
N SER A 1004 -4.55 -26.14 28.26
CA SER A 1004 -3.87 -26.59 27.04
C SER A 1004 -2.39 -26.91 27.25
N LEU A 1005 -1.84 -26.70 28.46
CA LEU A 1005 -0.44 -26.96 28.78
C LEU A 1005 -0.25 -28.37 29.35
N LYS A 1006 0.75 -29.09 28.83
CA LYS A 1006 1.16 -30.41 29.34
C LYS A 1006 2.66 -30.42 29.65
N ILE A 1007 3.05 -31.15 30.68
CA ILE A 1007 4.47 -31.35 30.99
C ILE A 1007 5.06 -32.33 29.98
N ASN A 1008 6.06 -31.89 29.21
CA ASN A 1008 6.77 -32.71 28.25
C ASN A 1008 8.24 -32.31 28.15
N SER A 1009 9.13 -33.29 28.21
CA SER A 1009 10.58 -33.12 28.06
C SER A 1009 11.15 -33.74 26.79
N SER A 1010 10.34 -34.44 25.98
CA SER A 1010 10.78 -35.13 24.74
C SER A 1010 11.32 -34.17 23.68
N TRP A 1011 10.95 -32.90 23.73
CA TRP A 1011 11.51 -31.86 22.85
C TRP A 1011 13.04 -31.74 22.98
N LYS A 1012 13.62 -32.14 24.12
CA LYS A 1012 15.07 -32.15 24.37
C LYS A 1012 15.82 -33.24 23.59
N ASP A 1013 15.11 -34.24 23.10
CA ASP A 1013 15.69 -35.34 22.30
C ASP A 1013 15.93 -34.92 20.85
N HIS A 1014 15.35 -33.79 20.43
CA HIS A 1014 15.57 -33.23 19.10
C HIS A 1014 16.95 -32.56 19.00
N PRO A 1015 17.62 -32.65 17.83
CA PRO A 1015 18.90 -31.98 17.61
C PRO A 1015 18.77 -30.45 17.74
N GLU A 1016 19.88 -29.79 18.04
CA GLU A 1016 19.92 -28.33 18.11
C GLU A 1016 19.58 -27.71 16.76
N VAL A 1017 18.63 -26.77 16.74
CA VAL A 1017 18.17 -26.11 15.50
C VAL A 1017 19.34 -25.41 14.79
N SER A 1018 20.19 -24.72 15.54
CA SER A 1018 21.40 -24.05 15.05
C SER A 1018 22.43 -25.01 14.45
N SER A 1019 22.48 -26.27 14.91
CA SER A 1019 23.36 -27.30 14.34
C SER A 1019 22.73 -27.96 13.10
N ALA A 1020 21.41 -28.20 13.14
CA ALA A 1020 20.68 -28.81 12.04
C ALA A 1020 20.60 -27.90 10.80
N PHE A 1021 20.49 -26.59 11.03
CA PHE A 1021 20.42 -25.55 10.00
C PHE A 1021 21.48 -24.47 10.28
N SER A 1022 22.75 -24.85 10.08
CA SER A 1022 23.89 -24.01 10.45
C SER A 1022 24.03 -22.75 9.60
N THR A 1023 23.68 -22.80 8.31
CA THR A 1023 23.84 -21.67 7.38
C THR A 1023 22.53 -21.00 7.04
N THR A 1024 22.56 -19.71 6.70
CA THR A 1024 21.40 -18.96 6.19
C THR A 1024 20.75 -19.67 4.99
N GLY A 1025 21.55 -20.23 4.07
CA GLY A 1025 21.05 -21.00 2.94
C GLY A 1025 20.29 -22.26 3.35
N SER A 1026 20.76 -22.97 4.38
CA SER A 1026 20.06 -24.15 4.91
C SER A 1026 18.74 -23.78 5.58
N VAL A 1027 18.66 -22.60 6.21
CA VAL A 1027 17.42 -22.06 6.78
C VAL A 1027 16.42 -21.70 5.69
N VAL A 1028 16.83 -20.97 4.65
CA VAL A 1028 15.96 -20.65 3.50
C VAL A 1028 15.44 -21.92 2.82
N ALA A 1029 16.30 -22.93 2.66
CA ALA A 1029 15.89 -24.24 2.15
C ALA A 1029 14.85 -24.93 3.06
N ALA A 1030 15.09 -24.94 4.38
CA ALA A 1030 14.18 -25.53 5.35
C ALA A 1030 12.78 -24.89 5.32
N LEU A 1031 12.72 -23.56 5.24
CA LEU A 1031 11.47 -22.80 5.15
C LEU A 1031 10.71 -23.02 3.83
N SER A 1032 11.38 -23.54 2.80
CA SER A 1032 10.84 -23.71 1.44
C SER A 1032 10.56 -25.18 1.06
N THR A 1033 10.84 -26.16 1.93
CA THR A 1033 10.78 -27.58 1.57
C THR A 1033 9.63 -28.32 2.25
N TYR A 1034 8.50 -28.48 1.58
CA TYR A 1034 7.37 -29.26 2.07
C TYR A 1034 7.38 -30.67 1.45
N ASN A 1035 6.81 -31.67 2.13
CA ASN A 1035 6.65 -33.03 1.60
C ASN A 1035 5.48 -33.10 0.61
N ASP A 1036 5.35 -32.10 -0.26
CA ASP A 1036 4.31 -32.06 -1.29
C ASP A 1036 4.75 -32.85 -2.53
#